data_AF-A0A226ETS4-F1
#
_entry.id   AF-A0A226ETS4-F1
#
_cell.length_a   1.000
_cell.length_b   1.000
_cell.length_c   1.000
_cell.angle_alpha   90.00
_cell.angle_beta   90.00
_cell.angle_gamma   90.00
#
_symmetry.space_group_name_H-M   'P 1'
#
loop_
_entity.id
_entity.type
_entity.pdbx_description
1 polymer ?
#
loop_
_entity_poly.entity_id
_entity_poly.type
_entity_poly.pdbx_seq_one_letter_code
_entity_poly.pdbx_strand_id
1 'polypeptide(L)'
;MTPLIKTILLIVSLPLLKCQQHQPLKYSTLTDNVAMDTKTLASIVTDIDSHYDHLLTYYNNQSDQHVVGDAPPAAVAVGWTEPGTSLTWDSSLGQVGEGHLHPFENSVSFEGSGLKLALIFISLWYLIIAVMATSSGSSGGNLFGSSCGGNHVPFFDEGAAQIVDANAVFPLIPPHPMSPEIISNFLEAKDSSEEDFEMPMDLLQKVGEMCPQSAFFYGMNPGYMTAAMMVKDMFMQMPSSELMLNMAMKIKPMMNTKLWYTGLMHACSSRGDMLGLPLPTALDAMPDSFVPGLVDKSRGHHHDDECIKLDGNVGKDNGEENKLWYFREDVMVNSHHWYWHLSWPLMTRGGGKMDRRGELFYYAHRSFVQRYNIERQCNDLEIAQPLDYTAPVTPGYHPHLTDATAGQDWTPRERLAFFRDILHRENPSDRVEIRIQDWLGRKMRLVEAVKSGYFVTPKGKRSIPPKTGIDMLGNTIEAVDISVNPMYYGRDGFHNDGHRIIGYIEDPEFEKMLPPGVMADPATAMRDPIFYRFHTNVNELFEKYKSTLEPYTDQDLRWPGVTLKSVRVVSKSGNVNELKTFWDKKSYELNMGLAFNRTDDHHEAVEVCAKHLNHEEFEYFFDVHRAPCAKSKSNTATFRVFLAPKYEPHSGRKLTVHEQRNFFVHLDVFNVKLPPGFSTITRSSLSSSLTIPPQQTLTQLNSPNPSSTPNCGCGWPHHLLLPKGSKKGKEFDLFVMVTNGDDFIPPPKDAPCGKGWLYCGIANGFYPDKKPMGFPFDRPIKGVGCGGGFLGGKFCSGKKVVWLEEYVSSSESMESVEVVVLHKKSKKKD
;
A
#
# COMPACT_ATOMS: atom_id res chain seq x y z
N MET A 1 -22.06 42.95 -35.74
CA MET A 1 -21.52 41.66 -35.26
C MET A 1 -20.27 41.19 -36.02
N THR A 2 -20.12 41.48 -37.32
CA THR A 2 -19.02 40.95 -38.16
C THR A 2 -17.57 41.32 -37.76
N PRO A 3 -17.26 42.50 -37.16
CA PRO A 3 -15.88 42.82 -36.77
C PRO A 3 -15.37 42.00 -35.57
N LEU A 4 -16.18 41.87 -34.51
CA LEU A 4 -15.80 41.27 -33.23
C LEU A 4 -15.32 39.81 -33.38
N ILE A 5 -15.97 39.06 -34.28
CA ILE A 5 -15.62 37.67 -34.59
C ILE A 5 -14.20 37.57 -35.21
N LYS A 6 -13.79 38.54 -36.03
CA LYS A 6 -12.43 38.57 -36.59
C LYS A 6 -11.38 38.93 -35.53
N THR A 7 -11.68 39.83 -34.60
CA THR A 7 -10.79 40.15 -33.48
C THR A 7 -10.56 38.93 -32.59
N ILE A 8 -11.61 38.18 -32.26
CA ILE A 8 -11.51 36.96 -31.45
C ILE A 8 -10.66 35.89 -32.16
N LEU A 9 -10.87 35.66 -33.46
CA LEU A 9 -10.04 34.72 -34.25
C LEU A 9 -8.55 35.11 -34.30
N LEU A 10 -8.22 36.40 -34.30
CA LEU A 10 -6.84 36.91 -34.26
C LEU A 10 -6.19 36.77 -32.88
N ILE A 11 -6.94 36.95 -31.79
CA ILE A 11 -6.44 36.77 -30.42
C ILE A 11 -6.18 35.27 -30.13
N VAL A 12 -7.08 34.40 -30.57
CA VAL A 12 -6.98 32.93 -30.33
C VAL A 12 -5.85 32.27 -31.13
N SER A 13 -5.38 32.87 -32.23
CA SER A 13 -4.32 32.30 -33.08
C SER A 13 -2.89 32.72 -32.71
N LEU A 14 -2.71 33.66 -31.78
CA LEU A 14 -1.39 34.16 -31.37
C LEU A 14 -0.50 33.19 -30.53
N PRO A 15 -1.01 32.17 -29.80
CA PRO A 15 -0.15 31.23 -29.08
C PRO A 15 0.65 30.24 -29.95
N LEU A 16 0.22 29.99 -31.20
CA LEU A 16 0.74 28.90 -32.04
C LEU A 16 2.05 29.22 -32.79
N LEU A 17 2.63 30.42 -32.60
CA LEU A 17 3.80 30.89 -33.35
C LEU A 17 5.01 31.19 -32.46
N LYS A 18 5.41 30.23 -31.62
CA LYS A 18 6.65 30.35 -30.84
C LYS A 18 7.42 29.06 -30.50
N CYS A 19 7.44 28.07 -31.41
CA CYS A 19 8.42 26.98 -31.30
C CYS A 19 8.90 26.40 -32.65
N GLN A 20 9.64 27.20 -33.43
CA GLN A 20 10.68 26.70 -34.33
C GLN A 20 11.57 27.86 -34.81
N GLN A 21 12.81 27.92 -34.31
CA GLN A 21 13.89 28.70 -34.91
C GLN A 21 15.04 27.74 -35.21
N HIS A 22 15.39 27.57 -36.50
CA HIS A 22 16.78 27.43 -36.94
C HIS A 22 16.92 27.55 -38.46
N GLN A 23 17.27 28.76 -38.91
CA GLN A 23 17.94 29.04 -40.20
C GLN A 23 17.10 28.78 -41.49
N PRO A 24 17.46 29.37 -42.66
CA PRO A 24 16.47 30.16 -43.39
C PRO A 24 16.31 29.78 -44.87
N LEU A 25 15.27 30.32 -45.51
CA LEU A 25 15.38 30.87 -46.87
C LEU A 25 14.31 31.95 -47.14
N LYS A 26 14.50 32.70 -48.22
CA LYS A 26 13.71 33.88 -48.60
C LYS A 26 12.43 33.47 -49.33
N TYR A 27 11.37 34.27 -49.19
CA TYR A 27 10.59 34.68 -50.36
C TYR A 27 10.03 36.10 -50.20
N SER A 28 9.79 36.76 -51.34
CA SER A 28 9.26 38.12 -51.46
C SER A 28 7.74 38.11 -51.70
N THR A 29 7.18 39.31 -51.89
CA THR A 29 5.87 39.58 -52.51
C THR A 29 4.64 38.98 -51.80
N LEU A 30 4.13 39.71 -50.81
CA LEU A 30 2.70 39.69 -50.45
C LEU A 30 2.27 41.03 -49.85
N THR A 31 2.31 42.08 -50.66
CA THR A 31 1.63 43.35 -50.40
C THR A 31 0.31 43.37 -51.17
N ASP A 32 -0.81 43.53 -50.47
CA ASP A 32 -1.75 44.67 -50.67
C ASP A 32 -3.04 44.49 -49.86
N ASN A 33 -3.54 45.61 -49.32
CA ASN A 33 -4.81 45.77 -48.58
C ASN A 33 -4.88 44.97 -47.24
N VAL A 34 -5.06 45.59 -46.07
CA VAL A 34 -5.84 46.80 -45.74
C VAL A 34 -5.07 47.69 -44.75
N ALA A 35 -5.06 49.00 -45.00
CA ALA A 35 -4.57 49.99 -44.02
C ALA A 35 -5.69 50.41 -43.05
N MET A 36 -5.35 50.64 -41.77
CA MET A 36 -6.27 51.13 -40.74
C MET A 36 -5.63 52.34 -40.03
N ASP A 37 -6.41 53.39 -39.78
CA ASP A 37 -5.90 54.67 -39.28
C ASP A 37 -5.29 54.53 -37.87
N THR A 38 -4.08 55.07 -37.69
CA THR A 38 -3.37 55.10 -36.41
C THR A 38 -4.11 55.89 -35.33
N LYS A 39 -4.97 56.86 -35.72
CA LYS A 39 -5.85 57.55 -34.77
C LYS A 39 -6.92 56.64 -34.18
N THR A 40 -7.47 55.71 -34.97
CA THR A 40 -8.43 54.71 -34.49
C THR A 40 -7.73 53.74 -33.52
N LEU A 41 -6.49 53.35 -33.82
CA LEU A 41 -5.69 52.50 -32.93
C LEU A 41 -5.43 53.19 -31.57
N ALA A 42 -5.06 54.48 -31.60
CA ALA A 42 -4.82 55.27 -30.39
C ALA A 42 -6.08 55.41 -29.51
N SER A 43 -7.25 55.68 -30.12
CA SER A 43 -8.52 55.76 -29.39
C SER A 43 -8.84 54.45 -28.66
N ILE A 44 -8.65 53.31 -29.31
CA ILE A 44 -8.93 51.99 -28.75
C ILE A 44 -7.99 51.68 -27.56
N VAL A 45 -6.72 52.08 -27.63
CA VAL A 45 -5.78 51.91 -26.49
C VAL A 45 -6.22 52.78 -25.31
N THR A 46 -6.56 54.05 -25.53
CA THR A 46 -7.03 54.94 -24.46
C THR A 46 -8.33 54.46 -23.80
N ASP A 47 -9.28 53.93 -24.58
CA ASP A 47 -10.51 53.35 -24.03
C ASP A 47 -10.26 52.06 -23.22
N ILE A 48 -9.22 51.28 -23.56
CA ILE A 48 -8.83 50.06 -22.83
C ILE A 48 -8.14 50.40 -21.50
N ASP A 49 -7.16 51.31 -21.50
CA ASP A 49 -6.49 51.75 -20.27
C ASP A 49 -7.51 52.38 -19.29
N SER A 50 -8.42 53.21 -19.81
CA SER A 50 -9.54 53.79 -19.06
C SER A 50 -10.42 52.73 -18.37
N HIS A 51 -10.74 51.62 -19.05
CA HIS A 51 -11.49 50.51 -18.44
C HIS A 51 -10.65 49.69 -17.44
N TYR A 52 -9.34 49.55 -17.68
CA TYR A 52 -8.43 48.82 -16.80
C TYR A 52 -8.27 49.53 -15.45
N ASP A 53 -8.03 50.85 -15.46
CA ASP A 53 -7.96 51.67 -14.26
C ASP A 53 -9.31 51.72 -13.51
N HIS A 54 -10.43 51.74 -14.23
CA HIS A 54 -11.75 51.68 -13.60
C HIS A 54 -12.01 50.33 -12.91
N LEU A 55 -11.51 49.22 -13.46
CA LEU A 55 -11.58 47.89 -12.87
C LEU A 55 -10.64 47.73 -11.67
N LEU A 56 -9.40 48.22 -11.74
CA LEU A 56 -8.49 48.26 -10.58
C LEU A 56 -9.04 49.13 -9.45
N THR A 57 -9.61 50.29 -9.78
CA THR A 57 -10.25 51.18 -8.79
C THR A 57 -11.46 50.51 -8.15
N TYR A 58 -12.26 49.75 -8.91
CA TYR A 58 -13.37 48.97 -8.37
C TYR A 58 -12.90 47.82 -7.45
N TYR A 59 -11.83 47.11 -7.83
CA TYR A 59 -11.28 46.01 -7.04
C TYR A 59 -10.65 46.49 -5.72
N ASN A 60 -9.85 47.56 -5.77
CA ASN A 60 -9.19 48.12 -4.58
C ASN A 60 -10.18 48.81 -3.62
N ASN A 61 -11.25 49.41 -4.14
CA ASN A 61 -12.32 49.97 -3.29
C ASN A 61 -13.27 48.91 -2.68
N GLN A 62 -13.09 47.62 -2.98
CA GLN A 62 -13.77 46.52 -2.29
C GLN A 62 -12.95 45.95 -1.12
N SER A 63 -11.66 46.30 -0.98
CA SER A 63 -10.80 45.80 0.12
C SER A 63 -10.70 46.71 1.34
N ASP A 64 -11.13 47.97 1.29
CA ASP A 64 -10.81 49.01 2.30
C ASP A 64 -12.03 49.76 2.92
N GLN A 65 -13.04 49.02 3.43
CA GLN A 65 -13.87 49.42 4.59
C GLN A 65 -14.28 48.14 5.35
N HIS A 66 -13.98 47.91 6.64
CA HIS A 66 -13.88 48.83 7.79
C HIS A 66 -12.58 48.72 8.63
N VAL A 67 -12.22 49.84 9.28
CA VAL A 67 -11.25 50.02 10.40
C VAL A 67 -12.01 50.11 11.75
N VAL A 68 -11.46 50.10 12.98
CA VAL A 68 -10.16 50.48 13.60
C VAL A 68 -9.80 49.46 14.74
N GLY A 69 -8.56 49.41 15.25
CA GLY A 69 -8.21 48.55 16.42
C GLY A 69 -6.81 48.69 17.06
N ASP A 70 -6.17 49.86 16.93
CA ASP A 70 -4.79 50.26 17.30
C ASP A 70 -4.05 49.53 18.46
N ALA A 71 -2.78 49.11 18.20
CA ALA A 71 -1.59 49.39 19.04
C ALA A 71 -0.28 48.93 18.32
N PRO A 72 0.91 49.55 18.56
CA PRO A 72 1.88 49.72 17.47
C PRO A 72 3.29 49.10 17.80
N PRO A 73 4.45 49.48 17.19
CA PRO A 73 5.23 48.49 16.42
C PRO A 73 6.69 48.30 16.89
N ALA A 74 7.27 47.13 16.58
CA ALA A 74 8.72 46.91 16.67
C ALA A 74 9.21 45.93 15.60
N ALA A 75 10.08 46.41 14.70
CA ALA A 75 10.88 45.55 13.83
C ALA A 75 12.27 45.36 14.46
N VAL A 76 12.73 44.12 14.57
CA VAL A 76 14.10 43.77 15.00
C VAL A 76 14.66 42.71 14.06
N ALA A 77 15.94 42.85 13.71
CA ALA A 77 16.62 41.96 12.78
C ALA A 77 16.88 40.55 13.37
N VAL A 78 17.12 39.58 12.48
CA VAL A 78 17.57 38.23 12.87
C VAL A 78 18.98 38.32 13.48
N GLY A 79 19.08 38.05 14.77
CA GLY A 79 20.34 37.93 15.51
C GLY A 79 20.44 36.58 16.22
N TRP A 80 21.61 35.94 16.16
CA TRP A 80 21.86 34.63 16.78
C TRP A 80 22.30 34.77 18.25
N THR A 81 21.57 34.13 19.18
CA THR A 81 22.08 33.67 20.49
C THR A 81 21.18 32.60 21.12
N GLU A 82 21.80 31.55 21.67
CA GLU A 82 21.19 30.60 22.63
C GLU A 82 21.41 31.11 24.10
N PRO A 83 21.09 30.35 25.17
CA PRO A 83 19.74 29.92 25.57
C PRO A 83 19.45 30.19 27.08
N GLY A 84 18.18 30.09 27.50
CA GLY A 84 17.85 29.60 28.84
C GLY A 84 16.78 30.32 29.67
N THR A 85 16.49 29.68 30.81
CA THR A 85 15.57 30.01 31.91
C THR A 85 14.05 30.01 31.65
N SER A 86 13.32 29.71 32.72
CA SER A 86 11.89 29.39 32.77
C SER A 86 11.09 30.48 33.48
N LEU A 87 9.83 30.68 33.08
CA LEU A 87 8.85 31.41 33.88
C LEU A 87 7.50 30.69 33.92
N THR A 88 6.87 30.72 35.10
CA THR A 88 5.58 30.09 35.42
C THR A 88 4.42 31.00 35.08
N TRP A 89 3.29 30.44 34.66
CA TRP A 89 2.02 31.16 34.55
C TRP A 89 1.18 30.97 35.82
N ASP A 90 0.70 32.09 36.35
CA ASP A 90 -0.25 32.17 37.47
C ASP A 90 -1.67 32.43 36.93
N SER A 91 -2.70 32.16 37.73
CA SER A 91 -4.10 32.13 37.31
C SER A 91 -5.02 32.92 38.24
N SER A 92 -5.63 34.00 37.74
CA SER A 92 -6.75 34.66 38.44
C SER A 92 -7.66 35.49 37.52
N LEU A 93 -8.93 35.64 37.93
CA LEU A 93 -9.99 36.52 37.39
C LEU A 93 -10.51 36.19 35.97
N GLY A 94 -11.81 36.28 35.67
CA GLY A 94 -12.98 36.56 36.52
C GLY A 94 -14.31 36.36 35.75
N GLN A 95 -15.44 36.22 36.46
CA GLN A 95 -16.75 35.89 35.86
C GLN A 95 -17.58 37.12 35.44
N VAL A 96 -18.05 37.14 34.19
CA VAL A 96 -19.33 37.71 33.67
C VAL A 96 -19.68 36.87 32.42
N GLY A 97 -20.92 36.51 32.07
CA GLY A 97 -22.25 36.68 32.69
C GLY A 97 -23.30 35.93 31.84
N GLU A 98 -24.61 36.16 32.06
CA GLU A 98 -25.70 35.52 31.28
C GLU A 98 -26.50 36.53 30.43
N GLY A 99 -27.09 36.05 29.33
CA GLY A 99 -28.02 36.82 28.50
C GLY A 99 -28.64 36.01 27.35
N HIS A 100 -29.98 35.89 27.34
CA HIS A 100 -30.76 35.29 26.24
C HIS A 100 -31.49 36.38 25.44
N LEU A 101 -31.66 36.20 24.13
CA LEU A 101 -32.97 36.25 23.41
C LEU A 101 -32.81 36.21 21.87
N HIS A 102 -33.26 35.10 21.26
CA HIS A 102 -34.03 34.92 20.00
C HIS A 102 -33.76 35.73 18.68
N PRO A 103 -34.22 35.22 17.51
CA PRO A 103 -33.58 35.50 16.22
C PRO A 103 -34.27 36.57 15.36
N PHE A 104 -33.59 36.95 14.27
CA PHE A 104 -34.20 37.61 13.11
C PHE A 104 -34.09 36.75 11.86
N GLU A 105 -35.22 36.54 11.18
CA GLU A 105 -35.23 36.23 9.75
C GLU A 105 -35.07 37.53 8.95
N ASN A 106 -34.50 37.45 7.75
CA ASN A 106 -34.85 38.37 6.67
C ASN A 106 -34.50 37.75 5.32
N SER A 107 -35.48 37.76 4.41
CA SER A 107 -35.32 37.33 3.02
C SER A 107 -35.04 38.54 2.13
N VAL A 108 -34.14 38.37 1.15
CA VAL A 108 -33.91 39.37 0.09
C VAL A 108 -33.90 38.63 -1.24
N SER A 109 -34.79 39.02 -2.14
CA SER A 109 -34.84 38.55 -3.52
C SER A 109 -33.96 39.41 -4.43
N PHE A 110 -33.39 38.80 -5.46
CA PHE A 110 -32.73 39.51 -6.56
C PHE A 110 -33.28 38.98 -7.89
N GLU A 111 -34.06 39.81 -8.58
CA GLU A 111 -34.30 39.68 -10.03
C GLU A 111 -33.34 40.62 -10.78
N GLY A 112 -32.86 40.21 -11.96
CA GLY A 112 -32.20 41.14 -12.88
C GLY A 112 -31.15 40.53 -13.79
N SER A 113 -31.24 40.89 -15.09
CA SER A 113 -30.20 40.91 -16.14
C SER A 113 -29.27 39.69 -16.37
N GLY A 114 -28.59 39.13 -15.36
CA GLY A 114 -27.50 38.16 -15.54
C GLY A 114 -27.89 36.88 -16.29
N LEU A 115 -29.04 36.29 -15.95
CA LEU A 115 -29.48 34.99 -16.51
C LEU A 115 -29.73 35.03 -18.03
N LYS A 116 -30.13 36.18 -18.58
CA LYS A 116 -30.40 36.32 -20.02
C LYS A 116 -29.12 36.33 -20.88
N LEU A 117 -28.01 36.84 -20.34
CA LEU A 117 -26.72 36.79 -21.02
C LEU A 117 -26.17 35.36 -21.06
N ALA A 118 -26.22 34.63 -19.94
CA ALA A 118 -25.75 33.25 -19.86
C ALA A 118 -26.45 32.33 -20.89
N LEU A 119 -27.78 32.46 -21.03
CA LEU A 119 -28.55 31.68 -22.01
C LEU A 119 -28.14 31.98 -23.46
N ILE A 120 -27.86 33.25 -23.81
CA ILE A 120 -27.41 33.63 -25.15
C ILE A 120 -26.03 33.02 -25.47
N PHE A 121 -25.10 33.02 -24.51
CA PHE A 121 -23.79 32.39 -24.68
C PHE A 121 -23.90 30.86 -24.88
N ILE A 122 -24.75 30.19 -24.10
CA ILE A 122 -24.99 28.73 -24.26
C ILE A 122 -25.57 28.42 -25.64
N SER A 123 -26.57 29.18 -26.11
CA SER A 123 -27.15 29.00 -27.45
C SER A 123 -26.13 29.19 -28.58
N LEU A 124 -25.24 30.18 -28.46
CA LEU A 124 -24.16 30.40 -29.43
C LEU A 124 -23.13 29.25 -29.44
N TRP A 125 -22.81 28.69 -28.28
CA TRP A 125 -21.84 27.60 -28.15
C TRP A 125 -22.32 26.32 -28.84
N TYR A 126 -23.59 25.94 -28.65
CA TYR A 126 -24.20 24.81 -29.37
C TYR A 126 -24.29 25.03 -30.88
N LEU A 127 -24.53 26.27 -31.33
CA LEU A 127 -24.58 26.58 -32.76
C LEU A 127 -23.20 26.40 -33.44
N ILE A 128 -22.11 26.76 -32.74
CA ILE A 128 -20.74 26.57 -33.24
C ILE A 128 -20.40 25.08 -33.39
N ILE A 129 -20.78 24.25 -32.41
CA ILE A 129 -20.55 22.79 -32.46
C ILE A 129 -21.31 22.16 -33.64
N ALA A 130 -22.56 22.55 -33.88
CA ALA A 130 -23.35 22.06 -35.01
C ALA A 130 -22.74 22.42 -36.40
N VAL A 131 -22.09 23.58 -36.50
CA VAL A 131 -21.39 24.00 -37.74
C VAL A 131 -20.07 23.25 -37.93
N MET A 132 -19.30 22.97 -36.87
CA MET A 132 -18.07 22.16 -37.02
C MET A 132 -18.37 20.69 -37.37
N ALA A 133 -19.49 20.14 -36.89
CA ALA A 133 -19.89 18.75 -37.13
C ALA A 133 -20.36 18.44 -38.57
N THR A 134 -20.38 19.43 -39.48
CA THR A 134 -20.99 19.29 -40.82
C THR A 134 -20.04 19.59 -42.00
N SER A 135 -18.74 19.77 -41.77
CA SER A 135 -17.79 20.23 -42.81
C SER A 135 -16.62 19.29 -43.15
N SER A 136 -16.71 17.98 -42.87
CA SER A 136 -15.66 17.01 -43.19
C SER A 136 -16.18 15.86 -44.08
N GLY A 137 -16.22 16.09 -45.40
CA GLY A 137 -16.69 15.11 -46.37
C GLY A 137 -15.98 15.20 -47.72
N SER A 138 -15.33 14.10 -48.11
CA SER A 138 -14.88 13.71 -49.47
C SER A 138 -14.20 14.74 -50.39
N SER A 139 -12.94 14.48 -50.75
CA SER A 139 -12.49 14.32 -52.15
C SER A 139 -11.03 13.86 -52.22
N GLY A 140 -10.63 13.23 -53.32
CA GLY A 140 -9.26 12.78 -53.55
C GLY A 140 -8.89 12.75 -55.03
N GLY A 141 -7.60 12.67 -55.35
CA GLY A 141 -7.12 12.62 -56.73
C GLY A 141 -5.60 12.44 -56.84
N ASN A 142 -5.17 11.39 -57.55
CA ASN A 142 -3.77 11.08 -57.82
C ASN A 142 -3.29 11.67 -59.16
N LEU A 143 -2.02 12.10 -59.23
CA LEU A 143 -1.27 12.24 -60.49
C LEU A 143 0.22 11.91 -60.31
N PHE A 144 0.79 11.25 -61.32
CA PHE A 144 2.18 10.76 -61.48
C PHE A 144 3.26 11.88 -61.35
N GLY A 145 4.56 11.61 -61.11
CA GLY A 145 5.29 10.33 -60.92
C GLY A 145 6.79 10.48 -61.31
N SER A 146 7.62 9.46 -61.00
CA SER A 146 9.08 9.33 -61.32
C SER A 146 10.08 10.28 -60.59
N SER A 147 11.36 9.94 -60.35
CA SER A 147 12.03 8.64 -60.05
C SER A 147 13.51 8.87 -59.71
N CYS A 148 14.07 8.26 -58.64
CA CYS A 148 15.42 7.62 -58.60
C CYS A 148 15.89 7.21 -57.17
N GLY A 149 15.89 5.90 -56.90
CA GLY A 149 16.88 5.13 -56.11
C GLY A 149 17.30 5.55 -54.69
N GLY A 150 16.93 4.76 -53.67
CA GLY A 150 17.56 4.82 -52.34
C GLY A 150 16.86 4.02 -51.22
N ASN A 151 16.96 2.69 -51.23
CA ASN A 151 16.66 1.75 -50.13
C ASN A 151 15.37 1.99 -49.29
N HIS A 152 14.29 1.28 -49.63
CA HIS A 152 13.07 1.22 -48.81
C HIS A 152 13.15 0.18 -47.68
N VAL A 153 12.59 0.53 -46.52
CA VAL A 153 11.83 -0.38 -45.67
C VAL A 153 10.39 0.17 -45.63
N PRO A 154 9.35 -0.58 -45.99
CA PRO A 154 7.99 -0.04 -46.08
C PRO A 154 7.28 -0.05 -44.73
N PHE A 155 6.77 1.11 -44.32
CA PHE A 155 5.53 1.19 -43.53
C PHE A 155 4.35 0.77 -44.44
N PHE A 156 3.25 0.33 -43.85
CA PHE A 156 1.97 0.14 -44.53
C PHE A 156 0.88 1.00 -43.87
N ASP A 157 -0.02 1.54 -44.69
CA ASP A 157 -1.11 2.42 -44.31
C ASP A 157 -2.32 1.67 -43.71
N GLU A 158 -3.13 2.40 -42.94
CA GLU A 158 -4.49 1.98 -42.56
C GLU A 158 -5.45 2.06 -43.75
N GLY A 159 -6.51 1.23 -43.79
CA GLY A 159 -7.64 1.51 -44.69
C GLY A 159 -8.30 0.35 -45.44
N ALA A 160 -8.39 -0.86 -44.87
CA ALA A 160 -9.30 -1.88 -45.41
C ALA A 160 -9.92 -2.74 -44.29
N ALA A 161 -11.26 -2.70 -44.18
CA ALA A 161 -12.00 -3.64 -43.36
C ALA A 161 -12.06 -5.01 -44.06
N GLN A 162 -11.08 -5.88 -43.78
CA GLN A 162 -11.17 -7.31 -44.09
C GLN A 162 -11.38 -8.09 -42.80
N ILE A 163 -12.25 -9.11 -42.88
CA ILE A 163 -12.39 -10.12 -41.83
C ILE A 163 -11.11 -10.96 -41.88
N VAL A 164 -10.19 -10.71 -40.93
CA VAL A 164 -8.94 -11.48 -40.82
C VAL A 164 -9.28 -12.85 -40.25
N ASP A 165 -8.89 -13.90 -40.96
CA ASP A 165 -9.02 -15.28 -40.53
C ASP A 165 -8.29 -15.48 -39.17
N ALA A 166 -9.03 -15.94 -38.16
CA ALA A 166 -8.55 -16.07 -36.79
C ALA A 166 -7.35 -17.03 -36.64
N ASN A 167 -7.06 -17.84 -37.67
CA ASN A 167 -5.92 -18.75 -37.70
C ASN A 167 -4.59 -18.08 -38.12
N ALA A 168 -4.62 -16.85 -38.65
CA ALA A 168 -3.45 -16.22 -39.27
C ALA A 168 -2.51 -15.43 -38.32
N VAL A 169 -2.89 -15.25 -37.05
CA VAL A 169 -2.18 -14.36 -36.09
C VAL A 169 -1.52 -15.13 -34.92
N PHE A 170 -1.62 -16.47 -34.89
CA PHE A 170 -1.02 -17.32 -33.84
C PHE A 170 0.29 -18.03 -34.28
N PRO A 171 1.47 -17.39 -34.13
CA PRO A 171 2.73 -18.14 -34.13
C PRO A 171 3.74 -17.73 -33.03
N LEU A 172 3.31 -17.35 -31.81
CA LEU A 172 4.23 -16.95 -30.71
C LEU A 172 3.90 -17.54 -29.31
N ILE A 173 3.51 -18.82 -29.23
CA ILE A 173 3.60 -19.61 -27.98
C ILE A 173 3.99 -21.07 -28.33
N PRO A 174 5.12 -21.62 -27.84
CA PRO A 174 5.42 -23.05 -27.97
C PRO A 174 4.57 -23.89 -26.99
N PRO A 175 3.87 -24.96 -27.43
CA PRO A 175 2.81 -25.60 -26.65
C PRO A 175 3.28 -26.79 -25.77
N HIS A 176 4.00 -26.52 -24.67
CA HIS A 176 4.45 -27.56 -23.73
C HIS A 176 4.33 -27.15 -22.24
N PRO A 177 3.97 -28.08 -21.33
CA PRO A 177 2.80 -28.93 -21.44
C PRO A 177 1.96 -28.89 -20.14
N MET A 178 0.67 -28.52 -20.25
CA MET A 178 -0.33 -28.98 -19.26
C MET A 178 -0.63 -30.47 -19.51
N SER A 179 -1.25 -31.17 -18.56
CA SER A 179 -1.46 -32.61 -18.71
C SER A 179 -2.36 -32.94 -19.93
N PRO A 180 -2.13 -34.06 -20.64
CA PRO A 180 -2.94 -34.41 -21.82
C PRO A 180 -4.44 -34.53 -21.52
N GLU A 181 -4.82 -34.93 -20.31
CA GLU A 181 -6.24 -35.00 -19.89
C GLU A 181 -6.84 -33.61 -19.67
N ILE A 182 -6.08 -32.65 -19.13
CA ILE A 182 -6.52 -31.25 -19.05
C ILE A 182 -6.68 -30.70 -20.48
N ILE A 183 -5.69 -30.90 -21.36
CA ILE A 183 -5.73 -30.41 -22.74
C ILE A 183 -6.87 -31.06 -23.54
N SER A 184 -7.15 -32.36 -23.36
CA SER A 184 -8.28 -33.04 -23.98
C SER A 184 -9.61 -32.38 -23.58
N ASN A 185 -9.84 -32.23 -22.28
CA ASN A 185 -11.06 -31.59 -21.77
C ASN A 185 -11.16 -30.12 -22.21
N PHE A 186 -10.04 -29.38 -22.30
CA PHE A 186 -10.02 -27.97 -22.71
C PHE A 186 -10.28 -27.78 -24.22
N LEU A 187 -9.86 -28.74 -25.06
CA LEU A 187 -10.11 -28.71 -26.50
C LEU A 187 -11.53 -29.22 -26.83
N GLU A 188 -12.06 -30.20 -26.10
CA GLU A 188 -13.46 -30.62 -26.22
C GLU A 188 -14.43 -29.55 -25.70
N ALA A 189 -14.05 -28.78 -24.66
CA ALA A 189 -14.79 -27.59 -24.22
C ALA A 189 -14.82 -26.49 -25.30
N LYS A 190 -13.77 -26.37 -26.11
CA LYS A 190 -13.66 -25.36 -27.17
C LYS A 190 -14.70 -25.55 -28.28
N ASP A 191 -15.12 -26.78 -28.55
CA ASP A 191 -16.19 -27.11 -29.52
C ASP A 191 -17.60 -27.16 -28.88
N SER A 192 -17.75 -26.91 -27.57
CA SER A 192 -18.99 -27.22 -26.83
C SER A 192 -19.58 -26.12 -25.93
N SER A 193 -19.16 -24.85 -26.08
CA SER A 193 -20.06 -23.70 -25.79
C SER A 193 -19.61 -22.36 -26.39
N GLU A 194 -20.04 -22.06 -27.63
CA GLU A 194 -20.01 -20.70 -28.18
C GLU A 194 -21.12 -19.81 -27.57
N GLU A 195 -21.06 -19.55 -26.26
CA GLU A 195 -21.53 -18.25 -25.77
C GLU A 195 -20.42 -17.22 -26.05
N ASP A 196 -20.46 -16.67 -27.27
CA ASP A 196 -19.47 -15.71 -27.74
C ASP A 196 -19.67 -14.36 -27.04
N PHE A 197 -19.16 -14.26 -25.81
CA PHE A 197 -19.28 -13.08 -24.97
C PHE A 197 -18.57 -11.90 -25.65
N GLU A 198 -19.36 -10.92 -26.09
CA GLU A 198 -18.88 -9.75 -26.83
C GLU A 198 -17.74 -9.04 -26.07
N MET A 199 -16.61 -8.88 -26.74
CA MET A 199 -15.43 -8.26 -26.14
C MET A 199 -15.72 -6.79 -25.83
N PRO A 200 -15.64 -6.34 -24.56
CA PRO A 200 -16.10 -5.01 -24.16
C PRO A 200 -15.07 -3.94 -24.55
N MET A 201 -15.01 -3.62 -25.84
CA MET A 201 -13.96 -2.76 -26.43
C MET A 201 -13.90 -1.37 -25.80
N ASP A 202 -15.04 -0.73 -25.50
CA ASP A 202 -15.10 0.55 -24.78
C ASP A 202 -14.40 0.49 -23.41
N LEU A 203 -14.51 -0.66 -22.71
CA LEU A 203 -13.85 -0.88 -21.42
C LEU A 203 -12.35 -1.09 -21.61
N LEU A 204 -11.96 -1.91 -22.60
CA LEU A 204 -10.57 -2.25 -22.87
C LEU A 204 -9.77 -1.04 -23.39
N GLN A 205 -10.35 -0.24 -24.30
CA GLN A 205 -9.79 1.03 -24.75
C GLN A 205 -9.55 1.95 -23.55
N LYS A 206 -10.56 2.16 -22.71
CA LYS A 206 -10.46 3.02 -21.52
C LYS A 206 -9.44 2.50 -20.49
N VAL A 207 -9.31 1.18 -20.35
CA VAL A 207 -8.26 0.56 -19.52
C VAL A 207 -6.86 0.86 -20.10
N GLY A 208 -6.69 0.80 -21.42
CA GLY A 208 -5.45 1.15 -22.11
C GLY A 208 -5.13 2.66 -22.08
N GLU A 209 -6.14 3.54 -22.19
CA GLU A 209 -5.99 4.99 -22.02
C GLU A 209 -5.54 5.36 -20.60
N MET A 210 -6.04 4.64 -19.58
CA MET A 210 -5.69 4.87 -18.17
C MET A 210 -4.37 4.19 -17.77
N CYS A 211 -3.97 3.12 -18.43
CA CYS A 211 -2.73 2.39 -18.19
C CYS A 211 -2.21 1.78 -19.51
N PRO A 212 -1.43 2.53 -20.31
CA PRO A 212 -0.88 2.05 -21.57
C PRO A 212 -0.10 0.74 -21.41
N GLN A 213 -0.12 -0.11 -22.45
CA GLN A 213 0.45 -1.45 -22.37
C GLN A 213 1.94 -1.46 -21.94
N SER A 214 2.74 -0.53 -22.46
CA SER A 214 4.16 -0.33 -22.15
C SER A 214 4.44 0.56 -20.94
N ALA A 215 3.42 0.97 -20.17
CA ALA A 215 3.60 1.88 -19.04
C ALA A 215 4.37 1.22 -17.86
N PHE A 216 5.20 2.01 -17.19
CA PHE A 216 5.82 1.63 -15.91
C PHE A 216 4.72 1.53 -14.85
N PHE A 217 4.37 0.32 -14.43
CA PHE A 217 3.24 0.05 -13.54
C PHE A 217 3.68 0.06 -12.07
N TYR A 218 2.91 0.74 -11.21
CA TYR A 218 3.12 0.76 -9.76
C TYR A 218 1.79 0.90 -9.00
N GLY A 219 1.63 0.10 -7.94
CA GLY A 219 0.39 -0.07 -7.19
C GLY A 219 -0.13 1.12 -6.37
N MET A 220 0.64 2.21 -6.22
CA MET A 220 0.14 3.47 -5.63
C MET A 220 -0.42 4.46 -6.67
N ASN A 221 -0.39 4.14 -7.97
CA ASN A 221 -1.00 4.98 -9.01
C ASN A 221 -2.55 4.89 -8.94
N PRO A 222 -3.30 5.99 -8.70
CA PRO A 222 -4.76 5.93 -8.58
C PRO A 222 -5.47 5.57 -9.90
N GLY A 223 -4.88 5.95 -11.04
CA GLY A 223 -5.39 5.63 -12.38
C GLY A 223 -5.25 4.14 -12.69
N TYR A 224 -4.03 3.60 -12.59
CA TYR A 224 -3.76 2.18 -12.85
C TYR A 224 -4.56 1.27 -11.92
N MET A 225 -4.65 1.58 -10.62
CA MET A 225 -5.46 0.78 -9.70
C MET A 225 -6.97 0.90 -9.98
N THR A 226 -7.45 2.05 -10.49
CA THR A 226 -8.84 2.16 -10.99
C THR A 226 -9.07 1.29 -12.23
N ALA A 227 -8.11 1.22 -13.15
CA ALA A 227 -8.17 0.35 -14.32
C ALA A 227 -8.07 -1.15 -13.93
N ALA A 228 -7.25 -1.53 -12.95
CA ALA A 228 -7.21 -2.88 -12.39
C ALA A 228 -8.55 -3.27 -11.73
N MET A 229 -9.21 -2.33 -11.04
CA MET A 229 -10.57 -2.53 -10.53
C MET A 229 -11.60 -2.69 -11.66
N MET A 230 -11.47 -1.99 -12.79
CA MET A 230 -12.36 -2.18 -13.95
C MET A 230 -12.18 -3.57 -14.59
N VAL A 231 -10.94 -4.06 -14.73
CA VAL A 231 -10.65 -5.43 -15.19
C VAL A 231 -11.22 -6.47 -14.21
N LYS A 232 -11.04 -6.27 -12.89
CA LYS A 232 -11.67 -7.09 -11.86
C LYS A 232 -13.21 -7.07 -11.97
N ASP A 233 -13.83 -5.90 -12.05
CA ASP A 233 -15.29 -5.76 -12.09
C ASP A 233 -15.88 -6.44 -13.35
N MET A 234 -15.15 -6.47 -14.47
CA MET A 234 -15.50 -7.26 -15.65
C MET A 234 -15.43 -8.78 -15.38
N PHE A 235 -14.34 -9.26 -14.77
CA PHE A 235 -14.20 -10.68 -14.38
C PHE A 235 -15.23 -11.14 -13.33
N MET A 236 -15.69 -10.24 -12.46
CA MET A 236 -16.78 -10.52 -11.51
C MET A 236 -18.14 -10.72 -12.18
N GLN A 237 -18.36 -10.21 -13.41
CA GLN A 237 -19.61 -10.35 -14.16
C GLN A 237 -19.69 -11.63 -15.00
N MET A 238 -18.57 -12.34 -15.19
CA MET A 238 -18.52 -13.57 -16.00
C MET A 238 -19.33 -14.71 -15.35
N PRO A 239 -20.17 -15.48 -16.07
CA PRO A 239 -21.05 -16.47 -15.47
C PRO A 239 -20.33 -17.58 -14.69
N SER A 240 -19.15 -18.01 -15.16
CA SER A 240 -18.33 -19.06 -14.55
C SER A 240 -16.85 -18.68 -14.46
N SER A 241 -16.12 -19.38 -13.59
CA SER A 241 -14.65 -19.36 -13.51
C SER A 241 -13.98 -19.68 -14.84
N GLU A 242 -14.52 -20.63 -15.60
CA GLU A 242 -14.01 -21.01 -16.92
C GLU A 242 -14.15 -19.88 -17.95
N LEU A 243 -15.34 -19.28 -18.09
CA LEU A 243 -15.55 -18.13 -18.98
C LEU A 243 -14.71 -16.93 -18.55
N MET A 244 -14.53 -16.74 -17.23
CA MET A 244 -13.63 -15.70 -16.70
C MET A 244 -12.17 -15.92 -17.11
N LEU A 245 -11.66 -17.16 -17.01
CA LEU A 245 -10.29 -17.49 -17.41
C LEU A 245 -10.10 -17.40 -18.94
N ASN A 246 -11.10 -17.82 -19.72
CA ASN A 246 -11.09 -17.69 -21.18
C ASN A 246 -11.07 -16.21 -21.61
N MET A 247 -11.89 -15.35 -20.98
CA MET A 247 -11.82 -13.89 -21.17
C MET A 247 -10.47 -13.32 -20.71
N ALA A 248 -9.93 -13.77 -19.57
CA ALA A 248 -8.62 -13.33 -19.09
C ALA A 248 -7.49 -13.66 -20.06
N MET A 249 -7.54 -14.82 -20.72
CA MET A 249 -6.59 -15.17 -21.79
C MET A 249 -6.79 -14.30 -23.04
N LYS A 250 -8.03 -14.12 -23.51
CA LYS A 250 -8.35 -13.28 -24.70
C LYS A 250 -7.81 -11.85 -24.56
N ILE A 251 -7.96 -11.21 -23.40
CA ILE A 251 -7.58 -9.79 -23.20
C ILE A 251 -6.11 -9.57 -22.79
N LYS A 252 -5.38 -10.61 -22.36
CA LYS A 252 -3.99 -10.48 -21.85
C LYS A 252 -3.07 -9.68 -22.81
N PRO A 253 -3.03 -9.94 -24.13
CA PRO A 253 -2.15 -9.20 -25.03
C PRO A 253 -2.60 -7.77 -25.36
N MET A 254 -3.71 -7.28 -24.80
CA MET A 254 -4.29 -5.96 -25.09
C MET A 254 -3.99 -4.90 -24.00
N MET A 255 -3.28 -5.26 -22.94
CA MET A 255 -3.07 -4.38 -21.77
C MET A 255 -1.73 -4.67 -21.07
N ASN A 256 -1.37 -3.82 -20.10
CA ASN A 256 -0.18 -3.99 -19.28
C ASN A 256 -0.24 -5.29 -18.45
N THR A 257 0.86 -6.05 -18.40
CA THR A 257 0.91 -7.38 -17.77
C THR A 257 0.63 -7.35 -16.26
N LYS A 258 1.16 -6.35 -15.55
CA LYS A 258 0.98 -6.20 -14.09
C LYS A 258 -0.44 -5.72 -13.75
N LEU A 259 -0.99 -4.82 -14.56
CA LEU A 259 -2.40 -4.40 -14.51
C LEU A 259 -3.35 -5.59 -14.67
N TRP A 260 -3.14 -6.40 -15.72
CA TRP A 260 -3.90 -7.62 -16.01
C TRP A 260 -3.87 -8.61 -14.84
N TYR A 261 -2.66 -8.95 -14.35
CA TYR A 261 -2.49 -9.89 -13.25
C TYR A 261 -3.11 -9.38 -11.95
N THR A 262 -2.98 -8.08 -11.66
CA THR A 262 -3.62 -7.45 -10.50
C THR A 262 -5.15 -7.55 -10.56
N GLY A 263 -5.75 -7.19 -11.70
CA GLY A 263 -7.21 -7.31 -11.91
C GLY A 263 -7.71 -8.75 -11.81
N LEU A 264 -7.00 -9.69 -12.42
CA LEU A 264 -7.29 -11.13 -12.35
C LEU A 264 -7.22 -11.66 -10.91
N MET A 265 -6.12 -11.40 -10.19
CA MET A 265 -5.96 -11.92 -8.83
C MET A 265 -6.93 -11.30 -7.82
N HIS A 266 -7.33 -10.03 -8.00
CA HIS A 266 -8.45 -9.45 -7.24
C HIS A 266 -9.79 -10.15 -7.52
N ALA A 267 -10.08 -10.53 -8.77
CA ALA A 267 -11.29 -11.27 -9.11
C ALA A 267 -11.25 -12.70 -8.53
N CYS A 268 -10.15 -13.42 -8.70
CA CYS A 268 -9.92 -14.75 -8.12
C CYS A 268 -10.07 -14.76 -6.59
N SER A 269 -9.61 -13.71 -5.90
CA SER A 269 -9.73 -13.58 -4.44
C SER A 269 -11.13 -13.17 -3.98
N SER A 270 -11.99 -12.70 -4.89
CA SER A 270 -13.36 -12.24 -4.61
C SER A 270 -14.44 -13.27 -4.98
N ARG A 271 -14.21 -14.07 -6.03
CA ARG A 271 -15.17 -15.05 -6.58
C ARG A 271 -15.18 -16.37 -5.82
N GLY A 272 -16.36 -16.82 -5.40
CA GLY A 272 -16.53 -18.08 -4.67
C GLY A 272 -16.12 -19.35 -5.43
N ASP A 273 -16.25 -19.35 -6.77
CA ASP A 273 -15.86 -20.45 -7.67
C ASP A 273 -14.36 -20.44 -8.04
N MET A 274 -13.61 -19.42 -7.62
CA MET A 274 -12.14 -19.35 -7.74
C MET A 274 -11.42 -19.62 -6.41
N LEU A 275 -12.13 -19.63 -5.27
CA LEU A 275 -11.52 -19.83 -3.96
C LEU A 275 -10.92 -21.24 -3.86
N GLY A 276 -9.62 -21.31 -3.58
CA GLY A 276 -8.90 -22.56 -3.40
C GLY A 276 -8.30 -23.16 -4.66
N LEU A 277 -8.41 -22.48 -5.82
CA LEU A 277 -7.66 -22.89 -7.00
C LEU A 277 -6.15 -22.63 -6.82
N PRO A 278 -5.29 -23.50 -7.38
CA PRO A 278 -3.86 -23.26 -7.43
C PRO A 278 -3.53 -22.22 -8.52
N LEU A 279 -3.39 -20.96 -8.12
CA LEU A 279 -3.08 -19.84 -9.02
C LEU A 279 -1.56 -19.56 -9.06
N PRO A 280 -1.01 -19.06 -10.17
CA PRO A 280 0.39 -18.61 -10.24
C PRO A 280 0.69 -17.55 -9.19
N THR A 281 1.86 -17.63 -8.56
CA THR A 281 2.28 -16.66 -7.53
C THR A 281 2.67 -15.32 -8.16
N ALA A 282 2.73 -14.27 -7.33
CA ALA A 282 3.20 -12.96 -7.75
C ALA A 282 4.61 -13.00 -8.35
N LEU A 283 5.47 -13.92 -7.87
CA LEU A 283 6.79 -14.16 -8.44
C LEU A 283 6.73 -14.79 -9.84
N ASP A 284 5.85 -15.77 -10.08
CA ASP A 284 5.71 -16.40 -11.40
C ASP A 284 5.24 -15.39 -12.47
N ALA A 285 4.45 -14.39 -12.06
CA ALA A 285 3.77 -13.44 -12.95
C ALA A 285 4.48 -12.08 -13.15
N MET A 286 5.16 -11.56 -12.12
CA MET A 286 5.89 -10.28 -12.17
C MET A 286 7.24 -10.37 -11.40
N PRO A 287 8.16 -11.27 -11.82
CA PRO A 287 9.39 -11.57 -11.10
C PRO A 287 10.37 -10.39 -11.04
N ASP A 288 10.25 -9.45 -11.96
CA ASP A 288 11.01 -8.22 -12.08
C ASP A 288 10.77 -7.26 -10.90
N SER A 289 9.58 -7.30 -10.29
CA SER A 289 9.29 -6.65 -9.00
C SER A 289 9.98 -7.34 -7.81
N PHE A 290 10.49 -8.57 -7.99
CA PHE A 290 10.97 -9.40 -6.88
C PHE A 290 12.48 -9.73 -6.89
N VAL A 291 13.14 -9.72 -8.05
CA VAL A 291 14.51 -10.22 -8.22
C VAL A 291 15.46 -9.12 -8.75
N PRO A 292 16.30 -8.54 -7.88
CA PRO A 292 17.32 -7.57 -8.25
C PRO A 292 18.23 -7.95 -9.43
N GLY A 293 18.26 -7.09 -10.44
CA GLY A 293 19.03 -7.22 -11.69
C GLY A 293 18.56 -8.36 -12.60
N LEU A 294 17.34 -8.88 -12.42
CA LEU A 294 16.83 -9.98 -13.24
C LEU A 294 16.81 -9.65 -14.73
N VAL A 295 16.34 -8.45 -15.10
CA VAL A 295 16.21 -8.03 -16.51
C VAL A 295 17.56 -8.14 -17.22
N ASP A 296 18.59 -7.47 -16.72
CA ASP A 296 19.93 -7.54 -17.34
C ASP A 296 20.58 -8.90 -17.27
N LYS A 297 20.45 -9.63 -16.14
CA LYS A 297 21.04 -10.97 -15.99
C LYS A 297 20.36 -12.02 -16.86
N SER A 298 19.10 -11.81 -17.26
CA SER A 298 18.36 -12.71 -18.17
C SER A 298 18.68 -12.49 -19.65
N ARG A 299 19.24 -11.33 -20.02
CA ARG A 299 19.65 -11.00 -21.40
C ARG A 299 20.87 -11.83 -21.78
N GLY A 300 20.64 -12.93 -22.50
CA GLY A 300 21.69 -13.89 -22.89
C GLY A 300 21.95 -15.00 -21.86
N HIS A 301 21.00 -15.27 -20.98
CA HIS A 301 21.07 -16.38 -20.03
C HIS A 301 20.54 -17.68 -20.66
N HIS A 302 21.34 -18.74 -20.57
CA HIS A 302 21.03 -20.07 -21.07
C HIS A 302 20.67 -21.02 -19.92
N HIS A 303 19.92 -22.08 -20.22
CA HIS A 303 19.49 -23.09 -19.25
C HIS A 303 20.65 -23.75 -18.49
N ASP A 304 21.82 -23.88 -19.13
CA ASP A 304 22.99 -24.56 -18.58
C ASP A 304 23.95 -23.63 -17.80
N ASP A 305 23.61 -22.33 -17.66
CA ASP A 305 24.38 -21.36 -16.86
C ASP A 305 24.23 -21.58 -15.34
N GLU A 306 25.10 -20.95 -14.54
CA GLU A 306 24.84 -20.84 -13.10
C GLU A 306 23.61 -19.95 -12.82
N CYS A 307 22.62 -20.51 -12.13
CA CYS A 307 21.43 -19.80 -11.64
C CYS A 307 21.71 -18.41 -11.04
N ILE A 308 20.85 -17.46 -11.35
CA ILE A 308 20.91 -16.08 -10.85
C ILE A 308 20.85 -16.07 -9.33
N LYS A 309 21.97 -15.75 -8.70
CA LYS A 309 22.14 -15.76 -7.23
C LYS A 309 21.44 -14.54 -6.62
N LEU A 310 20.31 -14.78 -5.96
CA LEU A 310 19.60 -13.79 -5.16
C LEU A 310 20.09 -13.87 -3.71
N ASP A 311 21.08 -13.03 -3.38
CA ASP A 311 21.50 -12.74 -2.02
C ASP A 311 22.04 -11.29 -1.89
N GLY A 312 22.37 -10.87 -0.66
CA GLY A 312 22.88 -9.53 -0.33
C GLY A 312 24.26 -9.17 -0.90
N ASN A 313 24.75 -9.86 -1.94
CA ASN A 313 25.84 -9.36 -2.74
C ASN A 313 25.42 -8.24 -3.70
N VAL A 314 24.14 -8.16 -4.09
CA VAL A 314 23.63 -7.13 -5.03
C VAL A 314 23.59 -5.76 -4.35
N GLY A 315 22.76 -5.59 -3.32
CA GLY A 315 22.61 -4.33 -2.56
C GLY A 315 23.78 -3.96 -1.63
N LYS A 316 25.03 -4.25 -1.99
CA LYS A 316 26.23 -3.91 -1.19
C LYS A 316 26.46 -2.41 -1.04
N ASP A 317 26.06 -1.64 -2.05
CA ASP A 317 26.05 -0.19 -2.08
C ASP A 317 25.09 0.43 -1.05
N ASN A 318 24.02 -0.28 -0.67
CA ASN A 318 23.16 0.08 0.46
C ASN A 318 23.85 0.02 1.84
N GLY A 319 25.15 -0.31 1.88
CA GLY A 319 26.03 -0.12 3.04
C GLY A 319 25.61 -0.96 4.25
N GLU A 320 25.56 -0.34 5.43
CA GLU A 320 25.23 -1.06 6.67
C GLU A 320 23.79 -1.60 6.69
N GLU A 321 22.84 -0.90 6.05
CA GLU A 321 21.45 -1.39 5.95
C GLU A 321 21.31 -2.66 5.11
N ASN A 322 22.31 -3.00 4.29
CA ASN A 322 22.38 -4.30 3.63
C ASN A 322 22.41 -5.47 4.65
N LYS A 323 22.79 -5.26 5.92
CA LYS A 323 22.70 -6.28 6.98
C LYS A 323 21.31 -6.99 7.03
N LEU A 324 20.23 -6.32 6.64
CA LEU A 324 18.84 -6.84 6.64
C LEU A 324 18.26 -7.21 5.26
N TRP A 325 19.08 -7.37 4.21
CA TRP A 325 18.61 -7.79 2.88
C TRP A 325 17.67 -9.01 2.94
N TYR A 326 18.01 -10.01 3.76
CA TYR A 326 17.27 -11.27 3.92
C TYR A 326 15.87 -11.13 4.55
N PHE A 327 15.50 -9.94 5.01
CA PHE A 327 14.18 -9.63 5.57
C PHE A 327 13.44 -8.60 4.71
N ARG A 328 14.13 -7.53 4.28
CA ARG A 328 13.53 -6.47 3.45
C ARG A 328 13.31 -6.91 2.00
N GLU A 329 14.23 -7.67 1.45
CA GLU A 329 14.26 -8.08 0.03
C GLU A 329 13.84 -9.56 -0.15
N ASP A 330 13.35 -10.20 0.92
CA ASP A 330 12.76 -11.53 0.85
C ASP A 330 11.52 -11.53 -0.04
N VAL A 331 11.54 -12.41 -1.04
CA VAL A 331 10.50 -12.51 -2.08
C VAL A 331 9.12 -12.78 -1.48
N MET A 332 9.03 -13.62 -0.45
CA MET A 332 7.77 -14.01 0.18
C MET A 332 7.24 -12.95 1.15
N VAL A 333 8.11 -12.17 1.81
CA VAL A 333 7.69 -10.98 2.58
C VAL A 333 7.05 -9.93 1.67
N ASN A 334 7.71 -9.61 0.55
CA ASN A 334 7.20 -8.63 -0.40
C ASN A 334 5.94 -9.14 -1.11
N SER A 335 5.88 -10.43 -1.45
CA SER A 335 4.67 -11.07 -2.01
C SER A 335 3.52 -11.04 -1.00
N HIS A 336 3.78 -11.33 0.28
CA HIS A 336 2.78 -11.22 1.35
C HIS A 336 2.23 -9.81 1.48
N HIS A 337 3.08 -8.78 1.42
CA HIS A 337 2.67 -7.37 1.52
C HIS A 337 1.79 -6.95 0.33
N TRP A 338 2.16 -7.35 -0.89
CA TRP A 338 1.32 -7.18 -2.08
C TRP A 338 -0.03 -7.90 -1.95
N TYR A 339 -0.03 -9.19 -1.59
CA TYR A 339 -1.26 -9.96 -1.38
C TYR A 339 -2.11 -9.45 -0.21
N TRP A 340 -1.51 -8.78 0.78
CA TRP A 340 -2.23 -8.13 1.87
C TRP A 340 -3.05 -6.94 1.35
N HIS A 341 -2.42 -6.02 0.61
CA HIS A 341 -3.12 -4.91 -0.02
C HIS A 341 -4.10 -5.36 -1.11
N LEU A 342 -3.83 -6.48 -1.79
CA LEU A 342 -4.76 -7.11 -2.74
C LEU A 342 -6.01 -7.67 -2.05
N SER A 343 -5.86 -8.24 -0.85
CA SER A 343 -6.97 -8.77 -0.03
C SER A 343 -7.80 -7.68 0.63
N TRP A 344 -7.18 -6.55 0.98
CA TRP A 344 -7.79 -5.43 1.70
C TRP A 344 -7.64 -4.09 0.95
N PRO A 345 -8.12 -3.98 -0.30
CA PRO A 345 -7.86 -2.87 -1.21
C PRO A 345 -8.34 -1.50 -0.72
N LEU A 346 -7.75 -0.45 -1.30
CA LEU A 346 -8.11 0.96 -1.03
C LEU A 346 -9.52 1.34 -1.53
N MET A 347 -10.04 0.61 -2.53
CA MET A 347 -11.39 0.75 -3.08
C MET A 347 -12.18 -0.55 -2.89
N THR A 348 -13.35 -0.45 -2.25
CA THR A 348 -14.25 -1.57 -1.94
C THR A 348 -15.42 -1.68 -2.93
N ARG A 349 -15.24 -1.23 -4.18
CA ARG A 349 -16.25 -1.29 -5.26
C ARG A 349 -16.91 -2.69 -5.27
N GLY A 350 -18.23 -2.71 -5.03
CA GLY A 350 -18.99 -3.90 -4.64
C GLY A 350 -19.69 -3.78 -3.26
N GLY A 351 -19.24 -2.88 -2.38
CA GLY A 351 -19.99 -2.46 -1.18
C GLY A 351 -19.99 -3.43 0.01
N GLY A 352 -19.17 -4.48 -0.02
CA GLY A 352 -19.01 -5.41 1.10
C GLY A 352 -18.24 -4.76 2.26
N LYS A 353 -18.86 -4.60 3.44
CA LYS A 353 -18.17 -4.11 4.64
C LYS A 353 -17.21 -5.18 5.18
N MET A 354 -15.96 -5.11 4.73
CA MET A 354 -14.81 -5.84 5.26
C MET A 354 -14.69 -5.73 6.79
N ASP A 355 -14.51 -6.86 7.49
CA ASP A 355 -14.46 -6.88 8.95
C ASP A 355 -13.13 -6.32 9.48
N ARG A 356 -13.21 -5.24 10.27
CA ARG A 356 -12.10 -4.64 11.03
C ARG A 356 -10.84 -4.34 10.20
N ARG A 357 -10.94 -4.12 8.89
CA ARG A 357 -9.75 -4.00 8.01
C ARG A 357 -8.85 -2.80 8.30
N GLY A 358 -9.36 -1.75 8.96
CA GLY A 358 -8.53 -0.65 9.47
C GLY A 358 -7.76 -1.02 10.75
N GLU A 359 -8.30 -1.92 11.58
CA GLU A 359 -7.57 -2.51 12.71
C GLU A 359 -6.52 -3.52 12.21
N LEU A 360 -6.84 -4.27 11.16
CA LEU A 360 -5.89 -5.18 10.51
C LEU A 360 -4.74 -4.42 9.84
N PHE A 361 -5.02 -3.29 9.17
CA PHE A 361 -4.01 -2.37 8.64
C PHE A 361 -3.04 -1.92 9.75
N TYR A 362 -3.56 -1.42 10.87
CA TYR A 362 -2.77 -1.09 12.07
C TYR A 362 -1.91 -2.28 12.52
N TYR A 363 -2.52 -3.44 12.70
CA TYR A 363 -1.89 -4.57 13.39
C TYR A 363 -0.83 -5.28 12.54
N ALA A 364 -1.07 -5.44 11.24
CA ALA A 364 -0.09 -5.98 10.30
C ALA A 364 1.15 -5.06 10.20
N HIS A 365 0.95 -3.77 9.93
CA HIS A 365 2.04 -2.80 9.77
C HIS A 365 2.80 -2.52 11.09
N ARG A 366 2.12 -2.51 12.24
CA ARG A 366 2.79 -2.57 13.55
C ARG A 366 3.69 -3.80 13.62
N SER A 367 3.14 -4.99 13.34
CA SER A 367 3.89 -6.25 13.42
C SER A 367 5.09 -6.31 12.47
N PHE A 368 5.00 -5.74 11.26
CA PHE A 368 6.13 -5.66 10.33
C PHE A 368 7.27 -4.81 10.90
N VAL A 369 6.97 -3.63 11.45
CA VAL A 369 7.96 -2.76 12.12
C VAL A 369 8.54 -3.42 13.37
N GLN A 370 7.72 -4.13 14.16
CA GLN A 370 8.20 -4.89 15.31
C GLN A 370 9.16 -6.02 14.90
N ARG A 371 8.80 -6.84 13.90
CA ARG A 371 9.65 -7.92 13.38
C ARG A 371 10.96 -7.36 12.80
N TYR A 372 10.90 -6.26 12.03
CA TYR A 372 12.08 -5.58 11.52
C TYR A 372 13.00 -5.09 12.65
N ASN A 373 12.43 -4.46 13.68
CA ASN A 373 13.21 -4.00 14.84
C ASN A 373 13.87 -5.14 15.60
N ILE A 374 13.22 -6.30 15.75
CA ILE A 374 13.87 -7.50 16.31
C ILE A 374 15.03 -7.96 15.42
N GLU A 375 14.88 -7.96 14.10
CA GLU A 375 15.96 -8.33 13.19
C GLU A 375 17.13 -7.33 13.24
N ARG A 376 16.87 -6.02 13.39
CA ARG A 376 17.92 -5.02 13.63
C ARG A 376 18.70 -5.34 14.91
N GLN A 377 17.98 -5.65 15.99
CA GLN A 377 18.56 -6.12 17.24
C GLN A 377 19.33 -7.46 17.13
N CYS A 378 19.08 -8.27 16.09
CA CYS A 378 19.81 -9.51 15.79
C CYS A 378 21.04 -9.32 14.86
N ASN A 379 21.25 -8.12 14.32
CA ASN A 379 22.39 -7.75 13.47
C ASN A 379 23.21 -6.57 14.04
N ASP A 380 23.06 -6.34 15.35
CA ASP A 380 23.73 -5.29 16.12
C ASP A 380 23.53 -3.91 15.46
N LEU A 381 22.25 -3.54 15.34
CA LEU A 381 21.75 -2.27 14.82
C LEU A 381 20.71 -1.67 15.77
N GLU A 382 20.67 -0.34 15.86
CA GLU A 382 19.60 0.40 16.51
C GLU A 382 18.23 0.12 15.87
N ILE A 383 17.15 0.34 16.61
CA ILE A 383 15.78 0.24 16.09
C ILE A 383 15.47 1.32 15.03
N ALA A 384 14.46 1.08 14.19
CA ALA A 384 14.04 2.02 13.15
C ALA A 384 13.42 3.29 13.76
N GLN A 385 14.22 4.35 13.83
CA GLN A 385 13.79 5.66 14.30
C GLN A 385 12.71 6.26 13.38
N PRO A 386 11.73 7.01 13.90
CA PRO A 386 10.74 7.71 13.08
C PRO A 386 11.41 8.64 12.05
N LEU A 387 10.70 9.00 10.98
CA LEU A 387 11.14 10.08 10.10
C LEU A 387 10.93 11.43 10.79
N ASP A 388 11.96 12.27 10.67
CA ASP A 388 11.86 13.71 10.76
C ASP A 388 11.75 14.23 9.32
N TYR A 389 10.68 14.97 9.03
CA TYR A 389 10.43 15.51 7.68
C TYR A 389 11.15 16.84 7.43
N THR A 390 11.81 17.41 8.44
CA THR A 390 12.63 18.62 8.33
C THR A 390 14.12 18.30 8.09
N ALA A 391 14.53 17.07 8.38
CA ALA A 391 15.91 16.60 8.23
C ALA A 391 16.13 15.86 6.88
N PRO A 392 17.36 15.84 6.35
CA PRO A 392 17.70 15.01 5.19
C PRO A 392 17.53 13.52 5.47
N VAL A 393 16.94 12.79 4.52
CA VAL A 393 16.68 11.36 4.63
C VAL A 393 17.99 10.58 4.48
N THR A 394 18.33 9.81 5.51
CA THR A 394 19.48 8.90 5.53
C THR A 394 19.09 7.56 6.16
N PRO A 395 19.63 6.42 5.66
CA PRO A 395 20.46 6.29 4.46
C PRO A 395 19.65 6.36 3.16
N GLY A 396 20.33 6.39 2.01
CA GLY A 396 19.71 6.14 0.69
C GLY A 396 19.24 4.69 0.52
N TYR A 397 18.64 4.38 -0.62
CA TYR A 397 18.37 2.99 -1.02
C TYR A 397 18.35 2.83 -2.55
N HIS A 398 19.20 1.94 -3.05
CA HIS A 398 19.24 1.48 -4.43
C HIS A 398 18.54 0.12 -4.51
N PRO A 399 17.38 0.00 -5.20
CA PRO A 399 16.64 -1.27 -5.28
C PRO A 399 17.23 -2.30 -6.24
N HIS A 400 18.02 -1.87 -7.23
CA HIS A 400 18.51 -2.71 -8.34
C HIS A 400 17.37 -3.48 -9.06
N LEU A 401 16.16 -2.91 -9.13
CA LEU A 401 15.01 -3.48 -9.85
C LEU A 401 14.76 -2.70 -11.14
N THR A 402 14.34 -3.41 -12.19
CA THR A 402 14.02 -2.87 -13.51
C THR A 402 12.63 -3.37 -13.89
N ASP A 403 11.72 -2.48 -14.30
CA ASP A 403 10.39 -2.89 -14.76
C ASP A 403 10.46 -3.61 -16.12
N ALA A 404 9.93 -4.82 -16.17
CA ALA A 404 10.02 -5.68 -17.35
C ALA A 404 9.05 -5.32 -18.49
N THR A 405 8.21 -4.31 -18.33
CA THR A 405 7.23 -3.85 -19.34
C THR A 405 7.65 -2.51 -19.94
N ALA A 406 8.14 -1.57 -19.12
CA ALA A 406 8.67 -0.28 -19.55
C ALA A 406 10.18 -0.32 -19.91
N GLY A 407 10.93 -1.29 -19.39
CA GLY A 407 12.38 -1.37 -19.57
C GLY A 407 13.17 -0.27 -18.83
N GLN A 408 12.59 0.30 -17.77
CA GLN A 408 13.17 1.37 -16.96
C GLN A 408 13.46 0.89 -15.53
N ASP A 409 14.49 1.46 -14.89
CA ASP A 409 14.83 1.14 -13.50
C ASP A 409 13.91 1.82 -12.49
N TRP A 410 13.66 1.16 -11.36
CA TRP A 410 13.01 1.79 -10.19
C TRP A 410 13.96 2.82 -9.59
N THR A 411 13.56 4.10 -9.60
CA THR A 411 14.43 5.22 -9.22
C THR A 411 15.08 4.98 -7.84
N PRO A 412 16.43 4.94 -7.77
CA PRO A 412 17.16 4.88 -6.50
C PRO A 412 16.87 6.12 -5.67
N ARG A 413 16.71 5.96 -4.35
CA ARG A 413 16.54 7.08 -3.43
C ARG A 413 17.90 7.49 -2.89
N GLU A 414 18.32 8.72 -3.18
CA GLU A 414 19.65 9.19 -2.89
C GLU A 414 19.89 9.42 -1.38
N ARG A 415 21.17 9.42 -1.01
CA ARG A 415 21.55 9.73 0.37
C ARG A 415 21.45 11.25 0.60
N LEU A 416 20.72 11.64 1.66
CA LEU A 416 20.38 13.02 2.01
C LEU A 416 19.30 13.67 1.12
N ALA A 417 18.43 12.88 0.49
CA ALA A 417 17.21 13.37 -0.16
C ALA A 417 16.32 14.17 0.83
N PHE A 418 15.60 15.19 0.36
CA PHE A 418 14.76 16.06 1.18
C PHE A 418 13.29 15.99 0.77
N PHE A 419 12.38 16.06 1.76
CA PHE A 419 10.95 16.20 1.52
C PHE A 419 10.65 17.55 0.86
N ARG A 420 9.93 17.51 -0.27
CA ARG A 420 9.55 18.65 -1.11
C ARG A 420 8.10 18.45 -1.58
N ASP A 421 7.43 19.55 -1.95
CA ASP A 421 6.10 19.47 -2.56
C ASP A 421 6.17 18.66 -3.86
N ILE A 422 5.23 17.73 -4.06
CA ILE A 422 5.13 16.96 -5.32
C ILE A 422 4.18 17.71 -6.25
N LEU A 423 4.66 18.11 -7.43
CA LEU A 423 3.97 18.99 -8.39
C LEU A 423 4.01 18.38 -9.81
N HIS A 424 3.58 17.12 -9.93
CA HIS A 424 3.59 16.30 -11.15
C HIS A 424 2.51 16.74 -12.17
N ARG A 425 2.49 18.03 -12.53
CA ARG A 425 1.45 18.64 -13.38
C ARG A 425 1.49 18.12 -14.81
N GLU A 426 2.69 17.97 -15.36
CA GLU A 426 2.93 17.47 -16.72
C GLU A 426 3.12 15.95 -16.79
N ASN A 427 3.14 15.24 -15.66
CA ASN A 427 3.22 13.78 -15.65
C ASN A 427 1.96 13.19 -16.31
N PRO A 428 2.05 12.42 -17.41
CA PRO A 428 0.87 11.87 -18.07
C PRO A 428 0.25 10.69 -17.29
N SER A 429 1.01 10.05 -16.40
CA SER A 429 0.63 8.84 -15.68
C SER A 429 0.06 9.08 -14.27
N ASP A 430 0.57 10.07 -13.52
CA ASP A 430 0.01 10.48 -12.22
C ASP A 430 0.05 12.01 -12.04
N ARG A 431 -1.03 12.68 -12.46
CA ARG A 431 -1.18 14.14 -12.28
C ARG A 431 -1.53 14.46 -10.83
N VAL A 432 -0.50 14.67 -10.01
CA VAL A 432 -0.66 14.91 -8.57
C VAL A 432 0.00 16.20 -8.10
N GLU A 433 -0.71 16.93 -7.23
CA GLU A 433 -0.18 18.04 -6.44
C GLU A 433 -0.33 17.72 -4.94
N ILE A 434 0.79 17.43 -4.25
CA ILE A 434 0.85 17.19 -2.81
C ILE A 434 1.75 18.24 -2.16
N ARG A 435 1.14 19.19 -1.45
CA ARG A 435 1.87 20.15 -0.60
C ARG A 435 2.26 19.48 0.72
N ILE A 436 3.54 19.54 1.10
CA ILE A 436 4.05 18.94 2.35
C ILE A 436 3.36 19.57 3.57
N GLN A 437 3.10 20.87 3.54
CA GLN A 437 2.38 21.55 4.63
C GLN A 437 0.93 21.03 4.80
N ASP A 438 0.22 20.76 3.70
CA ASP A 438 -1.12 20.17 3.78
C ASP A 438 -1.08 18.72 4.27
N TRP A 439 -0.13 17.93 3.80
CA TRP A 439 0.07 16.53 4.21
C TRP A 439 0.42 16.41 5.70
N LEU A 440 1.33 17.25 6.21
CA LEU A 440 1.61 17.37 7.65
C LEU A 440 0.40 17.94 8.41
N GLY A 441 -0.36 18.85 7.81
CA GLY A 441 -1.65 19.33 8.31
C GLY A 441 -2.65 18.19 8.54
N ARG A 442 -2.72 17.19 7.64
CA ARG A 442 -3.53 15.97 7.84
C ARG A 442 -3.04 15.16 9.05
N LYS A 443 -1.72 14.95 9.20
CA LYS A 443 -1.11 14.31 10.38
C LYS A 443 -1.54 15.00 11.68
N MET A 444 -1.53 16.33 11.69
CA MET A 444 -1.96 17.12 12.86
C MET A 444 -3.46 17.04 13.12
N ARG A 445 -4.32 17.05 12.07
CA ARG A 445 -5.77 16.84 12.21
C ARG A 445 -6.11 15.44 12.76
N LEU A 446 -5.33 14.42 12.42
CA LEU A 446 -5.45 13.07 12.99
C LEU A 446 -5.03 13.02 14.47
N VAL A 447 -3.91 13.67 14.83
CA VAL A 447 -3.49 13.80 16.25
C VAL A 447 -4.55 14.52 17.08
N GLU A 448 -5.18 15.58 16.56
CA GLU A 448 -6.22 16.32 17.28
C GLU A 448 -7.53 15.53 17.41
N ALA A 449 -7.90 14.73 16.41
CA ALA A 449 -9.04 13.81 16.53
C ALA A 449 -8.83 12.79 17.66
N VAL A 450 -7.61 12.25 17.79
CA VAL A 450 -7.24 11.32 18.87
C VAL A 450 -7.22 12.01 20.24
N LYS A 451 -6.62 13.21 20.34
CA LYS A 451 -6.57 13.98 21.60
C LYS A 451 -7.96 14.36 22.12
N SER A 452 -8.81 14.86 21.23
CA SER A 452 -10.16 15.31 21.59
C SER A 452 -11.15 14.16 21.79
N GLY A 453 -10.86 12.97 21.24
CA GLY A 453 -11.74 11.78 21.29
C GLY A 453 -12.87 11.78 20.25
N TYR A 454 -12.83 12.67 19.25
CA TYR A 454 -13.83 12.79 18.19
C TYR A 454 -13.20 13.08 16.82
N PHE A 455 -13.64 12.36 15.79
CA PHE A 455 -13.40 12.77 14.40
C PHE A 455 -14.32 13.93 14.00
N VAL A 456 -13.82 14.81 13.12
CA VAL A 456 -14.60 15.82 12.41
C VAL A 456 -15.20 15.19 11.15
N THR A 457 -16.51 15.00 11.13
CA THR A 457 -17.26 14.49 9.98
C THR A 457 -17.96 15.64 9.24
N PRO A 458 -18.45 15.42 8.00
CA PRO A 458 -19.29 16.41 7.30
C PRO A 458 -20.60 16.76 8.03
N LYS A 459 -20.98 16.01 9.07
CA LYS A 459 -22.18 16.23 9.91
C LYS A 459 -21.84 16.69 11.34
N GLY A 460 -20.61 17.18 11.58
CA GLY A 460 -20.11 17.54 12.90
C GLY A 460 -19.26 16.45 13.56
N LYS A 461 -19.11 16.48 14.89
CA LYS A 461 -18.20 15.60 15.63
C LYS A 461 -18.77 14.18 15.83
N ARG A 462 -17.94 13.14 15.63
CA ARG A 462 -18.27 11.72 15.89
C ARG A 462 -17.23 11.12 16.83
N SER A 463 -17.67 10.59 17.98
CA SER A 463 -16.77 10.01 18.98
C SER A 463 -15.98 8.81 18.44
N ILE A 464 -14.75 8.64 18.91
CA ILE A 464 -13.86 7.52 18.61
C ILE A 464 -14.07 6.42 19.68
N PRO A 465 -14.84 5.33 19.40
CA PRO A 465 -15.28 4.44 20.47
C PRO A 465 -14.19 3.43 20.85
N PRO A 466 -13.91 3.16 22.15
CA PRO A 466 -12.80 2.30 22.58
C PRO A 466 -12.67 0.91 21.92
N LYS A 467 -13.76 0.34 21.40
CA LYS A 467 -13.78 -0.96 20.70
C LYS A 467 -13.58 -0.90 19.19
N THR A 468 -13.96 0.20 18.52
CA THR A 468 -13.99 0.31 17.04
C THR A 468 -13.23 1.53 16.51
N GLY A 469 -12.71 2.37 17.41
CA GLY A 469 -11.97 3.58 17.07
C GLY A 469 -10.67 3.30 16.31
N ILE A 470 -10.00 2.19 16.60
CA ILE A 470 -8.79 1.76 15.88
C ILE A 470 -9.08 1.41 14.40
N ASP A 471 -10.22 0.77 14.12
CA ASP A 471 -10.66 0.45 12.76
C ASP A 471 -11.04 1.73 11.99
N MET A 472 -11.83 2.61 12.62
CA MET A 472 -12.14 3.94 12.06
C MET A 472 -10.89 4.78 11.80
N LEU A 473 -9.90 4.72 12.69
CA LEU A 473 -8.64 5.44 12.56
C LEU A 473 -7.78 4.86 11.44
N GLY A 474 -7.67 3.54 11.32
CA GLY A 474 -6.93 2.88 10.23
C GLY A 474 -7.46 3.27 8.85
N ASN A 475 -8.78 3.14 8.67
CA ASN A 475 -9.45 3.52 7.42
C ASN A 475 -9.32 5.02 7.07
N THR A 476 -9.04 5.88 8.06
CA THR A 476 -8.87 7.33 7.87
C THR A 476 -7.40 7.75 7.76
N ILE A 477 -6.45 6.92 8.25
CA ILE A 477 -5.00 7.15 8.13
C ILE A 477 -4.48 6.69 6.76
N GLU A 478 -4.96 5.53 6.27
CA GLU A 478 -4.40 4.87 5.08
C GLU A 478 -4.37 5.79 3.85
N ALA A 479 -5.46 6.32 3.30
CA ALA A 479 -6.88 6.13 3.64
C ALA A 479 -7.61 5.30 2.58
N VAL A 480 -8.85 4.91 2.88
CA VAL A 480 -9.74 4.15 1.97
C VAL A 480 -11.09 4.84 1.79
N ASP A 481 -11.91 4.34 0.87
CA ASP A 481 -13.26 4.89 0.58
C ASP A 481 -14.18 5.05 1.79
N ILE A 482 -14.09 4.17 2.80
CA ILE A 482 -14.80 4.25 4.09
C ILE A 482 -14.12 5.14 5.16
N SER A 483 -13.15 5.98 4.77
CA SER A 483 -12.53 7.02 5.61
C SER A 483 -13.59 7.97 6.20
N VAL A 484 -13.38 8.40 7.45
CA VAL A 484 -14.41 9.12 8.22
C VAL A 484 -14.74 10.51 7.65
N ASN A 485 -13.80 11.17 7.00
CA ASN A 485 -14.00 12.43 6.28
C ASN A 485 -12.86 12.70 5.27
N PRO A 486 -12.93 12.18 4.04
CA PRO A 486 -11.86 12.32 3.04
C PRO A 486 -11.48 13.78 2.74
N MET A 487 -12.44 14.71 2.73
CA MET A 487 -12.15 16.12 2.45
C MET A 487 -11.39 16.83 3.58
N TYR A 488 -11.46 16.31 4.81
CA TYR A 488 -10.77 16.89 5.98
C TYR A 488 -9.46 16.16 6.30
N TYR A 489 -9.46 14.83 6.31
CA TYR A 489 -8.28 14.02 6.62
C TYR A 489 -7.38 13.72 5.41
N GLY A 490 -7.81 14.09 4.20
CA GLY A 490 -7.14 13.82 2.93
C GLY A 490 -7.81 12.66 2.20
N ARG A 491 -8.02 12.80 0.88
CA ARG A 491 -8.66 11.77 0.05
C ARG A 491 -7.85 10.47 0.11
N ASP A 492 -6.56 10.59 -0.15
CA ASP A 492 -5.60 9.50 -0.15
C ASP A 492 -4.91 9.35 1.23
N GLY A 493 -5.47 10.00 2.25
CA GLY A 493 -5.06 9.89 3.66
C GLY A 493 -3.74 10.60 4.01
N PHE A 494 -3.02 10.02 4.96
CA PHE A 494 -1.66 10.40 5.34
C PHE A 494 -0.64 9.36 4.86
N HIS A 495 -1.01 8.08 4.84
CA HIS A 495 -0.10 6.99 4.51
C HIS A 495 0.16 6.85 3.00
N ASN A 496 -0.86 6.78 2.14
CA ASN A 496 -0.67 6.56 0.70
C ASN A 496 0.03 7.77 0.04
N ASP A 497 -0.36 8.99 0.42
CA ASP A 497 0.35 10.20 -0.01
C ASP A 497 1.80 10.23 0.51
N GLY A 498 2.08 9.69 1.71
CA GLY A 498 3.45 9.54 2.20
C GLY A 498 4.28 8.56 1.36
N HIS A 499 3.68 7.43 0.94
CA HIS A 499 4.29 6.50 -0.01
C HIS A 499 4.60 7.17 -1.36
N ARG A 500 3.68 7.99 -1.90
CA ARG A 500 3.88 8.76 -3.15
C ARG A 500 4.94 9.84 -3.00
N ILE A 501 4.91 10.64 -1.93
CA ILE A 501 5.94 11.65 -1.62
C ILE A 501 7.34 11.03 -1.59
N ILE A 502 7.49 9.86 -0.95
CA ILE A 502 8.78 9.16 -0.87
C ILE A 502 9.15 8.52 -2.22
N GLY A 503 8.18 7.98 -2.96
CA GLY A 503 8.39 7.42 -4.30
C GLY A 503 8.85 8.44 -5.34
N TYR A 504 8.42 9.71 -5.23
CA TYR A 504 8.77 10.79 -6.16
C TYR A 504 9.86 11.75 -5.65
N ILE A 505 10.52 11.45 -4.51
CA ILE A 505 11.38 12.40 -3.78
C ILE A 505 12.57 12.94 -4.60
N GLU A 506 13.06 12.19 -5.59
CA GLU A 506 14.18 12.57 -6.47
C GLU A 506 13.77 13.47 -7.64
N ASP A 507 12.52 13.41 -8.08
CA ASP A 507 11.97 14.18 -9.22
C ASP A 507 10.55 14.71 -8.88
N PRO A 508 10.42 15.55 -7.83
CA PRO A 508 9.10 15.92 -7.30
C PRO A 508 8.33 16.87 -8.20
N GLU A 509 8.95 17.48 -9.21
CA GLU A 509 8.29 18.35 -10.19
C GLU A 509 8.19 17.68 -11.58
N PHE A 510 8.64 16.42 -11.71
CA PHE A 510 8.67 15.63 -12.95
C PHE A 510 9.52 16.26 -14.08
N GLU A 511 10.54 17.04 -13.74
CA GLU A 511 11.45 17.69 -14.70
C GLU A 511 12.37 16.68 -15.39
N LYS A 512 12.77 15.62 -14.68
CA LYS A 512 13.64 14.56 -15.20
C LYS A 512 12.86 13.44 -15.89
N MET A 513 11.53 13.45 -15.77
CA MET A 513 10.60 12.40 -16.21
C MET A 513 10.93 11.02 -15.62
N LEU A 514 11.41 10.95 -14.37
CA LEU A 514 11.79 9.68 -13.76
C LEU A 514 10.56 8.85 -13.34
N PRO A 515 10.63 7.50 -13.45
CA PRO A 515 9.67 6.61 -12.79
C PRO A 515 9.80 6.73 -11.26
N PRO A 516 8.80 6.29 -10.47
CA PRO A 516 8.91 6.31 -9.03
C PRO A 516 9.94 5.30 -8.49
N GLY A 517 10.48 5.59 -7.31
CA GLY A 517 11.19 4.62 -6.48
C GLY A 517 10.24 3.63 -5.79
N VAL A 518 10.80 2.53 -5.27
CA VAL A 518 10.06 1.36 -4.75
C VAL A 518 9.01 1.64 -3.67
N MET A 519 9.05 2.78 -2.99
CA MET A 519 8.00 3.15 -2.05
C MET A 519 6.63 3.39 -2.70
N ALA A 520 6.55 3.50 -4.03
CA ALA A 520 5.29 3.64 -4.76
C ALA A 520 4.56 2.32 -5.11
N ASP A 521 5.01 1.14 -4.64
CA ASP A 521 4.30 -0.12 -4.88
C ASP A 521 4.36 -1.09 -3.67
N PRO A 522 3.23 -1.66 -3.21
CA PRO A 522 3.21 -2.71 -2.20
C PRO A 522 4.12 -3.93 -2.47
N ALA A 523 4.39 -4.30 -3.73
CA ALA A 523 5.29 -5.41 -4.09
C ALA A 523 6.78 -5.09 -3.90
N THR A 524 7.16 -3.82 -3.72
CA THR A 524 8.56 -3.39 -3.63
C THR A 524 8.87 -2.50 -2.42
N ALA A 525 7.87 -1.87 -1.80
CA ALA A 525 8.08 -0.88 -0.74
C ALA A 525 8.82 -1.41 0.50
N MET A 526 8.59 -2.66 0.93
CA MET A 526 9.28 -3.23 2.12
C MET A 526 10.81 -3.38 1.93
N ARG A 527 11.32 -3.21 0.70
CA ARG A 527 12.74 -3.27 0.37
C ARG A 527 13.55 -2.08 0.91
N ASP A 528 12.97 -0.89 0.90
CA ASP A 528 13.65 0.33 1.35
C ASP A 528 13.64 0.42 2.90
N PRO A 529 14.79 0.62 3.58
CA PRO A 529 14.81 0.88 5.03
C PRO A 529 13.92 2.06 5.46
N ILE A 530 13.58 3.00 4.57
CA ILE A 530 12.65 4.11 4.86
C ILE A 530 11.22 3.64 5.12
N PHE A 531 10.78 2.52 4.55
CA PHE A 531 9.43 1.96 4.77
C PHE A 531 9.15 1.83 6.26
N TYR A 532 10.08 1.21 6.98
CA TYR A 532 9.94 0.96 8.41
C TYR A 532 10.04 2.24 9.24
N ARG A 533 10.82 3.24 8.80
CA ARG A 533 10.87 4.56 9.46
C ARG A 533 9.57 5.33 9.27
N PHE A 534 8.99 5.29 8.07
CA PHE A 534 7.69 5.90 7.77
C PHE A 534 6.56 5.20 8.53
N HIS A 535 6.53 3.87 8.48
CA HIS A 535 5.55 3.07 9.23
C HIS A 535 5.75 3.19 10.75
N THR A 536 6.94 3.52 11.27
CA THR A 536 7.08 3.97 12.67
C THR A 536 6.22 5.22 12.93
N ASN A 537 6.26 6.26 12.08
CA ASN A 537 5.39 7.44 12.26
C ASN A 537 3.89 7.15 12.08
N VAL A 538 3.53 6.22 11.20
CA VAL A 538 2.13 5.76 11.06
C VAL A 538 1.69 5.05 12.35
N ASN A 539 2.56 4.19 12.91
CA ASN A 539 2.35 3.53 14.19
C ASN A 539 2.31 4.51 15.38
N GLU A 540 3.02 5.64 15.36
CA GLU A 540 2.89 6.69 16.38
C GLU A 540 1.46 7.25 16.48
N LEU A 541 0.73 7.36 15.37
CA LEU A 541 -0.66 7.84 15.37
C LEU A 541 -1.60 6.81 16.01
N PHE A 542 -1.41 5.52 15.69
CA PHE A 542 -2.14 4.42 16.32
C PHE A 542 -1.80 4.26 17.80
N GLU A 543 -0.54 4.40 18.19
CA GLU A 543 -0.11 4.29 19.58
C GLU A 543 -0.62 5.44 20.43
N LYS A 544 -0.68 6.68 19.89
CA LYS A 544 -1.38 7.79 20.56
C LYS A 544 -2.83 7.42 20.87
N TYR A 545 -3.55 6.76 19.97
CA TYR A 545 -4.90 6.26 20.27
C TYR A 545 -4.90 5.09 21.27
N LYS A 546 -4.03 4.08 21.12
CA LYS A 546 -3.95 2.97 22.08
C LYS A 546 -3.59 3.46 23.49
N SER A 547 -2.84 4.56 23.62
CA SER A 547 -2.52 5.19 24.91
C SER A 547 -3.68 5.95 25.59
N THR A 548 -4.77 6.28 24.88
CA THR A 548 -5.99 6.80 25.52
C THR A 548 -6.93 5.70 26.00
N LEU A 549 -6.62 4.42 25.73
CA LEU A 549 -7.40 3.28 26.19
C LEU A 549 -6.96 2.84 27.58
N GLU A 550 -7.94 2.66 28.47
CA GLU A 550 -7.71 2.05 29.79
C GLU A 550 -6.92 0.73 29.67
N PRO A 551 -5.86 0.53 30.48
CA PRO A 551 -5.15 -0.73 30.62
C PRO A 551 -6.12 -1.88 30.92
N TYR A 552 -5.81 -3.07 30.40
CA TYR A 552 -6.64 -4.25 30.67
C TYR A 552 -6.74 -4.56 32.16
N THR A 553 -7.96 -4.85 32.61
CA THR A 553 -8.23 -5.21 34.00
C THR A 553 -7.87 -6.67 34.26
N ASP A 554 -7.70 -7.01 35.53
CA ASP A 554 -7.60 -8.40 36.01
C ASP A 554 -8.73 -9.31 35.45
N GLN A 555 -9.92 -8.76 35.16
CA GLN A 555 -11.06 -9.49 34.59
C GLN A 555 -10.99 -9.65 33.06
N ASP A 556 -10.32 -8.73 32.35
CA ASP A 556 -10.07 -8.89 30.90
C ASP A 556 -8.98 -9.93 30.64
N LEU A 557 -8.02 -10.06 31.56
CA LEU A 557 -6.82 -10.88 31.44
C LEU A 557 -6.95 -12.30 32.01
N ARG A 558 -7.69 -12.50 33.10
CA ARG A 558 -7.85 -13.83 33.72
C ARG A 558 -8.96 -14.65 33.07
N TRP A 559 -8.76 -15.96 33.00
CA TRP A 559 -9.84 -16.94 32.86
C TRP A 559 -9.97 -17.73 34.18
N PRO A 560 -10.88 -17.34 35.10
CA PRO A 560 -10.93 -17.91 36.45
C PRO A 560 -11.14 -19.43 36.45
N GLY A 561 -10.28 -20.13 37.18
CA GLY A 561 -10.26 -21.60 37.25
C GLY A 561 -9.43 -22.28 36.15
N VAL A 562 -8.71 -21.53 35.31
CA VAL A 562 -7.72 -22.10 34.38
C VAL A 562 -6.32 -21.65 34.75
N THR A 563 -5.43 -22.61 34.95
CA THR A 563 -4.01 -22.39 35.24
C THR A 563 -3.14 -22.98 34.12
N LEU A 564 -2.30 -22.18 33.49
CA LEU A 564 -1.16 -22.65 32.70
C LEU A 564 -0.06 -23.05 33.70
N LYS A 565 0.47 -24.27 33.58
CA LYS A 565 1.38 -24.89 34.55
C LYS A 565 2.81 -25.06 34.03
N SER A 566 2.97 -25.19 32.72
CA SER A 566 4.29 -25.14 32.07
C SER A 566 4.16 -24.72 30.61
N VAL A 567 5.20 -24.07 30.11
CA VAL A 567 5.45 -23.83 28.68
C VAL A 567 6.86 -24.32 28.38
N ARG A 568 7.02 -25.08 27.30
CA ARG A 568 8.31 -25.42 26.71
C ARG A 568 8.19 -25.48 25.19
N VAL A 569 9.28 -25.18 24.51
CA VAL A 569 9.46 -25.56 23.09
C VAL A 569 10.52 -26.64 22.98
N VAL A 570 10.36 -27.54 22.01
CA VAL A 570 11.36 -28.57 21.70
C VAL A 570 11.65 -28.50 20.20
N SER A 571 12.90 -28.21 19.85
CA SER A 571 13.37 -28.27 18.46
C SER A 571 13.43 -29.72 17.97
N LYS A 572 13.34 -29.94 16.64
CA LYS A 572 13.44 -31.27 16.01
C LYS A 572 14.72 -32.02 16.39
N SER A 573 15.83 -31.30 16.65
CA SER A 573 17.09 -31.80 17.21
C SER A 573 17.04 -32.15 18.72
N GLY A 574 15.86 -32.12 19.36
CA GLY A 574 15.61 -32.56 20.73
C GLY A 574 15.92 -31.54 21.83
N ASN A 575 16.24 -30.28 21.49
CA ASN A 575 16.73 -29.30 22.46
C ASN A 575 15.57 -28.46 23.01
N VAL A 576 15.44 -28.44 24.34
CA VAL A 576 14.36 -27.76 25.05
C VAL A 576 14.69 -26.27 25.20
N ASN A 577 13.75 -25.41 24.82
CA ASN A 577 13.86 -23.94 24.85
C ASN A 577 15.02 -23.36 24.01
N GLU A 578 15.66 -24.18 23.17
CA GLU A 578 16.67 -23.78 22.20
C GLU A 578 16.09 -23.93 20.78
N LEU A 579 16.04 -22.82 20.06
CA LEU A 579 15.54 -22.72 18.69
C LEU A 579 16.69 -22.38 17.74
N LYS A 580 16.68 -22.96 16.53
CA LYS A 580 17.78 -22.85 15.58
C LYS A 580 17.33 -22.22 14.26
N THR A 581 18.03 -21.18 13.83
CA THR A 581 17.93 -20.63 12.48
C THR A 581 19.18 -20.96 11.67
N PHE A 582 19.06 -20.91 10.35
CA PHE A 582 20.15 -21.14 9.41
C PHE A 582 19.89 -20.43 8.08
N TRP A 583 20.92 -20.34 7.24
CA TRP A 583 20.74 -20.04 5.83
C TRP A 583 20.30 -21.31 5.09
N ASP A 584 19.23 -21.18 4.31
CA ASP A 584 18.75 -22.19 3.37
C ASP A 584 18.79 -21.62 1.94
N LYS A 585 18.52 -22.47 0.94
CA LYS A 585 18.39 -22.05 -0.45
C LYS A 585 17.10 -22.60 -1.05
N LYS A 586 16.42 -21.77 -1.86
CA LYS A 586 15.32 -22.18 -2.73
C LYS A 586 15.57 -21.68 -4.15
N SER A 587 15.51 -22.59 -5.12
CA SER A 587 15.46 -22.25 -6.54
C SER A 587 14.04 -21.86 -6.95
N TYR A 588 13.95 -20.97 -7.92
CA TYR A 588 12.73 -20.58 -8.61
C TYR A 588 12.99 -20.61 -10.11
N GLU A 589 12.07 -21.19 -10.88
CA GLU A 589 12.16 -21.29 -12.34
C GLU A 589 11.22 -20.24 -12.95
N LEU A 590 11.77 -19.25 -13.67
CA LEU A 590 11.04 -18.04 -14.04
C LEU A 590 10.83 -17.95 -15.55
N ASN A 591 9.71 -18.51 -16.03
CA ASN A 591 9.47 -18.70 -17.46
C ASN A 591 8.41 -17.74 -18.04
N MET A 592 7.31 -17.45 -17.32
CA MET A 592 6.17 -16.72 -17.87
C MET A 592 6.12 -15.21 -17.57
N GLY A 593 6.88 -14.73 -16.58
CA GLY A 593 6.91 -13.32 -16.18
C GLY A 593 7.97 -12.47 -16.90
N LEU A 594 8.81 -13.07 -17.74
CA LEU A 594 9.88 -12.39 -18.50
C LEU A 594 9.38 -11.99 -19.90
N ALA A 595 8.49 -10.99 -19.95
CA ALA A 595 7.79 -10.55 -21.17
C ALA A 595 8.66 -9.75 -22.19
N PHE A 596 9.98 -9.89 -22.14
CA PHE A 596 10.87 -9.29 -23.13
C PHE A 596 10.99 -10.13 -24.40
N ASN A 597 11.23 -9.46 -25.52
CA ASN A 597 11.32 -10.07 -26.85
C ASN A 597 12.61 -10.90 -27.01
N ARG A 598 12.62 -12.14 -26.48
CA ARG A 598 13.62 -13.17 -26.83
C ARG A 598 13.31 -13.62 -28.27
N THR A 599 14.00 -13.01 -29.24
CA THR A 599 13.78 -13.17 -30.69
C THR A 599 14.30 -14.48 -31.27
N ASP A 600 15.01 -15.25 -30.46
CA ASP A 600 15.80 -16.41 -30.87
C ASP A 600 15.19 -17.65 -30.19
N ASP A 601 15.29 -18.84 -30.81
CA ASP A 601 14.53 -20.06 -30.47
C ASP A 601 14.70 -20.61 -29.03
N HIS A 602 15.52 -19.94 -28.22
CA HIS A 602 15.84 -20.27 -26.83
C HIS A 602 14.83 -19.65 -25.85
N HIS A 603 13.62 -20.20 -25.77
CA HIS A 603 12.66 -19.97 -24.68
C HIS A 603 13.08 -20.69 -23.37
N GLU A 604 14.37 -20.62 -23.04
CA GLU A 604 14.99 -21.37 -21.94
C GLU A 604 14.67 -20.77 -20.57
N ALA A 605 14.44 -21.65 -19.60
CA ALA A 605 14.07 -21.29 -18.24
C ALA A 605 15.18 -20.51 -17.50
N VAL A 606 14.78 -19.49 -16.74
CA VAL A 606 15.70 -18.69 -15.92
C VAL A 606 15.64 -19.16 -14.47
N GLU A 607 16.67 -19.86 -13.98
CA GLU A 607 16.74 -20.29 -12.59
C GLU A 607 17.26 -19.15 -11.69
N VAL A 608 16.49 -18.78 -10.66
CA VAL A 608 16.90 -17.86 -9.59
C VAL A 608 17.13 -18.64 -8.30
N CYS A 609 18.40 -18.71 -7.89
CA CYS A 609 18.83 -19.32 -6.64
C CYS A 609 18.74 -18.31 -5.48
N ALA A 610 17.59 -18.26 -4.80
CA ALA A 610 17.40 -17.42 -3.64
C ALA A 610 17.98 -18.04 -2.37
N LYS A 611 18.85 -17.29 -1.69
CA LYS A 611 19.28 -17.59 -0.33
C LYS A 611 18.34 -16.89 0.64
N HIS A 612 17.80 -17.60 1.62
CA HIS A 612 16.91 -17.02 2.63
C HIS A 612 17.26 -17.50 4.04
N LEU A 613 16.77 -16.79 5.05
CA LEU A 613 16.76 -17.29 6.41
C LEU A 613 15.73 -18.44 6.49
N ASN A 614 15.99 -19.45 7.31
CA ASN A 614 15.04 -20.50 7.64
C ASN A 614 15.28 -20.97 9.08
N HIS A 615 14.39 -21.79 9.63
CA HIS A 615 14.54 -22.35 10.97
C HIS A 615 14.30 -23.87 11.01
N GLU A 616 14.73 -24.47 12.11
CA GLU A 616 14.41 -25.85 12.44
C GLU A 616 12.95 -25.94 12.89
N GLU A 617 12.23 -26.97 12.46
CA GLU A 617 10.87 -27.27 12.94
C GLU A 617 10.89 -27.52 14.45
N PHE A 618 9.83 -27.12 15.14
CA PHE A 618 9.74 -27.26 16.60
C PHE A 618 8.29 -27.44 17.04
N GLU A 619 8.11 -28.00 18.24
CA GLU A 619 6.81 -28.13 18.87
C GLU A 619 6.75 -27.35 20.18
N TYR A 620 5.64 -26.66 20.42
CA TYR A 620 5.27 -26.15 21.73
C TYR A 620 4.56 -27.25 22.52
N PHE A 621 4.82 -27.31 23.82
CA PHE A 621 4.04 -28.09 24.77
C PHE A 621 3.55 -27.16 25.88
N PHE A 622 2.24 -27.20 26.13
CA PHE A 622 1.58 -26.41 27.17
C PHE A 622 0.87 -27.35 28.14
N ASP A 623 1.29 -27.39 29.40
CA ASP A 623 0.59 -28.16 30.43
C ASP A 623 -0.43 -27.25 31.11
N VAL A 624 -1.72 -27.57 31.00
CA VAL A 624 -2.83 -26.72 31.48
C VAL A 624 -3.74 -27.49 32.41
N HIS A 625 -4.22 -26.84 33.46
CA HIS A 625 -5.27 -27.32 34.33
C HIS A 625 -6.53 -26.45 34.21
N ARG A 626 -7.69 -27.07 33.99
CA ARG A 626 -9.01 -26.42 34.00
C ARG A 626 -9.86 -27.00 35.13
N ALA A 627 -10.13 -26.20 36.15
CA ALA A 627 -11.05 -26.57 37.22
C ALA A 627 -12.51 -26.73 36.69
N PRO A 628 -13.33 -27.63 37.25
CA PRO A 628 -14.73 -27.82 36.82
C PRO A 628 -15.62 -26.56 36.91
N CYS A 629 -15.24 -25.58 37.74
CA CYS A 629 -15.93 -24.29 37.88
C CYS A 629 -15.58 -23.26 36.77
N ALA A 630 -14.58 -23.55 35.92
CA ALA A 630 -14.12 -22.63 34.87
C ALA A 630 -15.15 -22.51 33.74
N LYS A 631 -15.88 -21.39 33.75
CA LYS A 631 -16.95 -21.07 32.80
C LYS A 631 -16.42 -20.99 31.36
N SER A 632 -17.05 -21.75 30.46
CA SER A 632 -16.92 -21.68 29.00
C SER A 632 -18.16 -22.36 28.40
N LYS A 633 -18.69 -21.84 27.30
CA LYS A 633 -19.81 -22.47 26.56
C LYS A 633 -19.29 -23.48 25.54
N SER A 634 -18.18 -23.17 24.87
CA SER A 634 -17.54 -24.03 23.86
C SER A 634 -16.80 -25.23 24.46
N ASN A 635 -16.37 -25.14 25.73
CA ASN A 635 -15.33 -25.99 26.32
C ASN A 635 -14.02 -25.98 25.51
N THR A 636 -13.72 -24.87 24.85
CA THR A 636 -12.45 -24.61 24.17
C THR A 636 -11.65 -23.51 24.85
N ALA A 637 -10.35 -23.47 24.56
CA ALA A 637 -9.37 -22.52 25.03
C ALA A 637 -8.68 -21.89 23.82
N THR A 638 -8.50 -20.57 23.82
CA THR A 638 -7.68 -19.85 22.83
C THR A 638 -6.33 -19.54 23.44
N PHE A 639 -5.28 -20.20 22.91
CA PHE A 639 -3.89 -19.95 23.22
C PHE A 639 -3.37 -18.81 22.36
N ARG A 640 -2.55 -17.93 22.95
CA ARG A 640 -1.89 -16.80 22.29
C ARG A 640 -0.41 -16.89 22.62
N VAL A 641 0.43 -17.07 21.60
CA VAL A 641 1.88 -17.24 21.74
C VAL A 641 2.59 -16.04 21.14
N PHE A 642 3.44 -15.39 21.94
CA PHE A 642 4.22 -14.22 21.56
C PHE A 642 5.71 -14.44 21.82
N LEU A 643 6.55 -13.73 21.08
CA LEU A 643 7.99 -13.66 21.30
C LEU A 643 8.41 -12.18 21.42
N ALA A 644 9.29 -11.86 22.36
CA ALA A 644 9.99 -10.58 22.41
C ALA A 644 11.44 -10.75 22.91
N PRO A 645 12.39 -9.93 22.45
CA PRO A 645 13.73 -9.88 23.01
C PRO A 645 13.67 -9.54 24.51
N LYS A 646 14.56 -10.16 25.29
CA LYS A 646 14.61 -9.96 26.74
C LYS A 646 15.48 -8.77 27.17
N TYR A 647 16.50 -8.47 26.37
CA TYR A 647 17.52 -7.46 26.65
C TYR A 647 17.69 -6.48 25.49
N GLU A 648 17.98 -5.23 25.83
CA GLU A 648 18.43 -4.21 24.90
C GLU A 648 19.85 -4.55 24.36
N PRO A 649 20.10 -4.59 23.04
CA PRO A 649 21.34 -5.16 22.50
C PRO A 649 22.64 -4.46 22.92
N HIS A 650 22.61 -3.14 23.07
CA HIS A 650 23.83 -2.34 23.26
C HIS A 650 24.27 -2.27 24.72
N SER A 651 23.33 -2.10 25.66
CA SER A 651 23.63 -2.04 27.09
C SER A 651 23.57 -3.40 27.80
N GLY A 652 22.96 -4.42 27.19
CA GLY A 652 22.62 -5.68 27.86
C GLY A 652 21.55 -5.53 28.96
N ARG A 653 20.91 -4.36 29.06
CA ARG A 653 19.87 -4.07 30.05
C ARG A 653 18.61 -4.89 29.77
N LYS A 654 18.06 -5.54 30.80
CA LYS A 654 16.75 -6.20 30.70
C LYS A 654 15.67 -5.16 30.40
N LEU A 655 14.82 -5.43 29.42
CA LEU A 655 13.68 -4.58 29.09
C LEU A 655 12.62 -4.65 30.19
N THR A 656 12.02 -3.51 30.52
CA THR A 656 10.77 -3.49 31.30
C THR A 656 9.62 -3.96 30.41
N VAL A 657 8.53 -4.47 31.01
CA VAL A 657 7.39 -4.99 30.24
C VAL A 657 6.71 -3.90 29.39
N HIS A 658 6.83 -2.63 29.81
CA HIS A 658 6.34 -1.46 29.06
C HIS A 658 7.12 -1.21 27.77
N GLU A 659 8.42 -1.48 27.78
CA GLU A 659 9.29 -1.40 26.59
C GLU A 659 9.11 -2.66 25.73
N GLN A 660 9.09 -3.84 26.38
CA GLN A 660 8.95 -5.14 25.72
C GLN A 660 7.60 -5.29 24.99
N ARG A 661 6.53 -4.62 25.47
CA ARG A 661 5.25 -4.42 24.76
C ARG A 661 5.43 -3.98 23.29
N ASN A 662 6.44 -3.16 23.01
CA ASN A 662 6.71 -2.66 21.67
C ASN A 662 7.49 -3.66 20.80
N PHE A 663 7.91 -4.80 21.35
CA PHE A 663 8.57 -5.88 20.61
C PHE A 663 7.81 -7.21 20.62
N PHE A 664 6.77 -7.40 21.43
CA PHE A 664 5.95 -8.61 21.38
C PHE A 664 5.27 -8.77 20.02
N VAL A 665 5.72 -9.80 19.28
CA VAL A 665 5.13 -10.26 18.01
C VAL A 665 4.49 -11.63 18.24
N HIS A 666 3.32 -11.87 17.66
CA HIS A 666 2.72 -13.20 17.71
C HIS A 666 3.57 -14.22 16.94
N LEU A 667 3.59 -15.46 17.44
CA LEU A 667 4.02 -16.66 16.71
C LEU A 667 2.84 -17.56 16.34
N ASP A 668 1.77 -17.59 17.14
CA ASP A 668 0.54 -18.35 16.87
C ASP A 668 -0.63 -17.88 17.76
N VAL A 669 -1.86 -17.90 17.25
CA VAL A 669 -3.11 -17.90 18.03
C VAL A 669 -3.99 -19.05 17.56
N PHE A 670 -4.38 -19.95 18.46
CA PHE A 670 -5.18 -21.12 18.08
C PHE A 670 -6.19 -21.52 19.15
N ASN A 671 -7.32 -22.08 18.71
CA ASN A 671 -8.39 -22.59 19.57
C ASN A 671 -8.33 -24.12 19.64
N VAL A 672 -8.45 -24.68 20.85
CA VAL A 672 -8.40 -26.13 21.10
C VAL A 672 -9.42 -26.54 22.16
N LYS A 673 -9.95 -27.77 22.10
CA LYS A 673 -10.82 -28.30 23.17
C LYS A 673 -10.00 -28.46 24.46
N LEU A 674 -10.52 -27.95 25.57
CA LEU A 674 -9.90 -28.05 26.89
C LEU A 674 -10.95 -28.59 27.88
N PRO A 675 -11.00 -29.90 28.14
CA PRO A 675 -11.90 -30.47 29.14
C PRO A 675 -11.49 -30.04 30.57
N PRO A 676 -12.38 -30.17 31.57
CA PRO A 676 -11.98 -30.07 32.97
C PRO A 676 -10.95 -31.15 33.36
N GLY A 677 -10.03 -30.81 34.27
CA GLY A 677 -8.88 -31.63 34.66
C GLY A 677 -7.57 -31.08 34.12
N PHE A 678 -6.55 -31.95 34.03
CA PHE A 678 -5.26 -31.63 33.40
C PHE A 678 -5.28 -31.99 31.91
N SER A 679 -4.52 -31.25 31.10
CA SER A 679 -4.29 -31.53 29.67
C SER A 679 -2.95 -30.98 29.23
N THR A 680 -2.13 -31.82 28.58
CA THR A 680 -0.95 -31.37 27.82
C THR A 680 -1.39 -31.11 26.38
N ILE A 681 -1.18 -29.89 25.90
CA ILE A 681 -1.47 -29.48 24.53
C ILE A 681 -0.16 -29.39 23.76
N THR A 682 0.02 -30.23 22.74
CA THR A 682 1.15 -30.16 21.79
C THR A 682 0.75 -29.36 20.55
N ARG A 683 1.66 -28.57 20.00
CA ARG A 683 1.43 -27.73 18.82
C ARG A 683 2.69 -27.62 17.96
N SER A 684 2.65 -28.10 16.72
CA SER A 684 3.75 -27.95 15.76
C SER A 684 3.82 -26.53 15.18
N SER A 685 5.05 -26.01 14.98
CA SER A 685 5.30 -24.73 14.31
C SER A 685 4.61 -24.64 12.94
N LEU A 686 4.65 -25.72 12.15
CA LEU A 686 4.05 -25.84 10.80
C LEU A 686 2.53 -25.61 10.76
N SER A 687 1.88 -25.64 11.92
CA SER A 687 0.44 -25.40 12.07
C SER A 687 0.09 -23.95 12.41
N SER A 688 1.09 -23.07 12.55
CA SER A 688 0.90 -21.68 12.97
C SER A 688 -0.12 -20.94 12.10
N SER A 689 -1.07 -20.30 12.77
CA SER A 689 -2.08 -19.40 12.22
C SER A 689 -1.51 -18.12 11.60
N LEU A 690 -0.27 -17.75 11.93
CA LEU A 690 0.43 -16.62 11.35
C LEU A 690 0.90 -16.89 9.92
N THR A 691 1.30 -18.14 9.64
CA THR A 691 2.06 -18.49 8.45
C THR A 691 1.26 -19.33 7.47
N ILE A 692 1.47 -19.10 6.18
CA ILE A 692 0.98 -19.99 5.13
C ILE A 692 1.95 -21.15 4.87
N PRO A 693 1.48 -22.30 4.35
CA PRO A 693 2.37 -23.32 3.80
C PRO A 693 3.18 -22.75 2.62
N PRO A 694 4.28 -23.40 2.21
CA PRO A 694 5.01 -23.03 1.00
C PRO A 694 4.08 -23.00 -0.21
N GLN A 695 4.05 -21.87 -0.91
CA GLN A 695 3.33 -21.73 -2.19
C GLN A 695 4.02 -22.58 -3.27
N GLN A 696 3.20 -23.15 -4.15
CA GLN A 696 3.64 -23.91 -5.31
C GLN A 696 4.08 -22.95 -6.42
N THR A 697 5.24 -23.19 -7.03
CA THR A 697 5.65 -22.49 -8.26
C THR A 697 4.87 -22.98 -9.47
N LEU A 698 4.86 -22.23 -10.57
CA LEU A 698 4.17 -22.62 -11.80
C LEU A 698 4.59 -24.03 -12.29
N THR A 699 5.88 -24.38 -12.26
CA THR A 699 6.36 -25.72 -12.63
C THR A 699 5.74 -26.84 -11.78
N GLN A 700 5.48 -26.57 -10.49
CA GLN A 700 4.84 -27.54 -9.59
C GLN A 700 3.34 -27.69 -9.91
N LEU A 701 2.69 -26.60 -10.33
CA LEU A 701 1.28 -26.61 -10.77
C LEU A 701 1.09 -27.33 -12.11
N ASN A 702 2.05 -27.19 -13.03
CA ASN A 702 2.07 -27.89 -14.32
C ASN A 702 2.55 -29.35 -14.22
N SER A 703 2.99 -29.81 -13.04
CA SER A 703 3.42 -31.20 -12.86
C SER A 703 2.26 -32.19 -12.98
N PRO A 704 2.48 -33.48 -13.33
CA PRO A 704 1.38 -34.44 -13.50
C PRO A 704 0.58 -34.76 -12.23
N ASN A 705 1.08 -34.39 -11.05
CA ASN A 705 0.41 -34.57 -9.76
C ASN A 705 0.66 -33.32 -8.88
N PRO A 706 0.01 -32.18 -9.19
CA PRO A 706 0.18 -30.96 -8.41
C PRO A 706 -0.44 -31.16 -7.02
N SER A 707 0.05 -30.43 -6.01
CA SER A 707 -0.56 -30.50 -4.69
C SER A 707 -1.94 -29.82 -4.72
N SER A 708 -2.93 -30.40 -4.05
CA SER A 708 -4.23 -29.77 -3.80
C SER A 708 -4.17 -28.63 -2.76
N THR A 709 -2.96 -28.19 -2.37
CA THR A 709 -2.77 -27.07 -1.46
C THR A 709 -2.91 -25.74 -2.21
N PRO A 710 -3.88 -24.88 -1.86
CA PRO A 710 -4.17 -23.64 -2.59
C PRO A 710 -3.08 -22.57 -2.41
N ASN A 711 -2.78 -21.84 -3.48
CA ASN A 711 -1.89 -20.68 -3.47
C ASN A 711 -2.64 -19.42 -2.97
N CYS A 712 -2.94 -19.39 -1.68
CA CYS A 712 -3.76 -18.35 -1.03
C CYS A 712 -3.17 -16.94 -0.97
N GLY A 713 -1.98 -16.71 -1.52
CA GLY A 713 -1.35 -15.39 -1.60
C GLY A 713 -0.87 -14.82 -0.25
N CYS A 714 -1.81 -14.31 0.55
CA CYS A 714 -1.50 -13.59 1.79
C CYS A 714 -1.14 -14.54 2.94
N GLY A 715 0.01 -14.32 3.55
CA GLY A 715 0.40 -14.89 4.84
C GLY A 715 1.88 -14.71 5.11
N TRP A 716 2.28 -14.62 6.38
CA TRP A 716 3.69 -14.42 6.72
C TRP A 716 4.51 -15.67 6.30
N PRO A 717 5.69 -15.51 5.65
CA PRO A 717 6.52 -16.65 5.26
C PRO A 717 6.93 -17.50 6.46
N HIS A 718 6.71 -18.82 6.37
CA HIS A 718 7.02 -19.73 7.46
C HIS A 718 8.50 -19.70 7.85
N HIS A 719 9.40 -19.57 6.87
CA HIS A 719 10.84 -19.51 7.10
C HIS A 719 11.31 -18.27 7.90
N LEU A 720 10.45 -17.25 8.06
CA LEU A 720 10.65 -16.08 8.93
C LEU A 720 9.71 -16.05 10.15
N LEU A 721 9.11 -17.19 10.55
CA LEU A 721 8.29 -17.28 11.77
C LEU A 721 9.08 -16.78 12.99
N LEU A 722 10.29 -17.29 13.14
CA LEU A 722 11.27 -16.90 14.15
C LEU A 722 12.22 -15.81 13.61
N PRO A 723 12.69 -14.89 14.47
CA PRO A 723 13.75 -13.96 14.12
C PRO A 723 15.10 -14.70 13.97
N LYS A 724 16.06 -14.11 13.26
CA LYS A 724 17.40 -14.70 13.03
C LYS A 724 18.13 -15.15 14.30
N GLY A 725 18.05 -14.38 15.39
CA GLY A 725 18.86 -14.61 16.59
C GLY A 725 20.36 -14.35 16.34
N SER A 726 21.25 -14.98 17.14
CA SER A 726 22.70 -14.76 17.02
C SER A 726 23.52 -16.07 17.03
N LYS A 727 24.77 -16.00 16.57
CA LYS A 727 25.72 -17.13 16.61
C LYS A 727 26.08 -17.58 18.03
N LYS A 728 25.94 -16.70 19.03
CA LYS A 728 26.14 -17.00 20.46
C LYS A 728 24.84 -17.40 21.17
N GLY A 729 23.71 -17.34 20.47
CA GLY A 729 22.38 -17.26 21.06
C GLY A 729 21.93 -15.81 21.18
N LYS A 730 20.61 -15.61 21.19
CA LYS A 730 19.96 -14.35 21.54
C LYS A 730 18.74 -14.73 22.38
N GLU A 731 18.59 -14.10 23.54
CA GLU A 731 17.58 -14.46 24.55
C GLU A 731 16.28 -13.70 24.32
N PHE A 732 15.18 -14.45 24.27
CA PHE A 732 13.82 -13.97 24.10
C PHE A 732 12.94 -14.52 25.21
N ASP A 733 11.92 -13.76 25.61
CA ASP A 733 10.84 -14.30 26.41
C ASP A 733 9.72 -14.79 25.46
N LEU A 734 9.41 -16.08 25.55
CA LEU A 734 8.25 -16.71 24.91
C LEU A 734 7.07 -16.61 25.88
N PHE A 735 6.21 -15.61 25.66
CA PHE A 735 5.01 -15.38 26.46
C PHE A 735 3.82 -16.17 25.90
N VAL A 736 3.06 -16.81 26.79
CA VAL A 736 1.85 -17.57 26.44
C VAL A 736 0.69 -17.14 27.32
N MET A 737 -0.47 -16.94 26.71
CA MET A 737 -1.72 -16.63 27.40
C MET A 737 -2.84 -17.56 26.95
N VAL A 738 -3.52 -18.17 27.90
CA VAL A 738 -4.74 -18.97 27.69
C VAL A 738 -5.96 -18.09 28.01
N THR A 739 -6.87 -18.01 27.05
CA THR A 739 -8.15 -17.28 27.15
C THR A 739 -9.33 -18.20 26.88
N ASN A 740 -10.52 -17.88 27.40
CA ASN A 740 -11.73 -18.66 27.13
C ASN A 740 -12.00 -18.70 25.62
N GLY A 741 -12.17 -19.91 25.08
CA GLY A 741 -12.40 -20.13 23.65
C GLY A 741 -13.75 -19.61 23.14
N ASP A 742 -14.66 -19.18 24.01
CA ASP A 742 -15.89 -18.47 23.63
C ASP A 742 -15.61 -17.15 22.85
N ASP A 743 -14.39 -16.59 22.94
CA ASP A 743 -13.98 -15.40 22.19
C ASP A 743 -13.48 -15.70 20.77
N PHE A 744 -13.19 -16.96 20.43
CA PHE A 744 -12.85 -17.38 19.06
C PHE A 744 -14.07 -17.26 18.13
N ILE A 745 -13.83 -16.91 16.88
CA ILE A 745 -14.80 -17.02 15.79
C ILE A 745 -14.24 -18.07 14.82
N PRO A 746 -14.84 -19.28 14.74
CA PRO A 746 -14.34 -20.27 13.79
C PRO A 746 -14.55 -19.75 12.36
N PRO A 747 -13.54 -19.84 11.48
CA PRO A 747 -13.74 -19.57 10.05
C PRO A 747 -14.72 -20.60 9.46
N PRO A 748 -15.31 -20.31 8.28
CA PRO A 748 -16.10 -21.31 7.55
C PRO A 748 -15.29 -22.60 7.38
N LYS A 749 -15.89 -23.76 7.65
CA LYS A 749 -15.18 -25.05 7.66
C LYS A 749 -14.44 -25.34 6.36
N ASP A 750 -15.04 -24.90 5.27
CA ASP A 750 -14.66 -25.20 3.89
C ASP A 750 -13.91 -24.02 3.24
N ALA A 751 -13.44 -23.04 4.05
CA ALA A 751 -12.63 -21.92 3.57
C ALA A 751 -11.21 -22.41 3.21
N PRO A 752 -10.83 -22.50 1.91
CA PRO A 752 -9.57 -23.12 1.50
C PRO A 752 -8.34 -22.32 1.97
N CYS A 753 -8.53 -21.01 2.20
CA CYS A 753 -7.50 -20.08 2.66
C CYS A 753 -7.63 -19.70 4.15
N GLY A 754 -7.96 -20.68 5.01
CA GLY A 754 -8.09 -20.50 6.46
C GLY A 754 -6.77 -20.38 7.26
N LYS A 755 -5.59 -20.32 6.61
CA LYS A 755 -4.27 -20.12 7.24
C LYS A 755 -3.74 -18.70 6.99
N GLY A 756 -2.79 -18.22 7.79
CA GLY A 756 -2.24 -16.86 7.68
C GLY A 756 -3.11 -15.74 8.29
N TRP A 757 -4.24 -16.09 8.92
CA TRP A 757 -5.29 -15.14 9.27
C TRP A 757 -4.91 -14.07 10.29
N LEU A 758 -3.81 -14.22 11.05
CA LEU A 758 -3.36 -13.18 11.99
C LEU A 758 -3.07 -11.85 11.31
N TYR A 759 -2.38 -11.87 10.16
CA TYR A 759 -2.12 -10.64 9.39
C TYR A 759 -3.12 -10.51 8.23
N CYS A 760 -3.66 -11.61 7.71
CA CYS A 760 -4.48 -11.60 6.49
C CYS A 760 -5.99 -11.62 6.73
N GLY A 761 -6.48 -11.79 7.96
CA GLY A 761 -7.90 -12.00 8.26
C GLY A 761 -8.48 -13.24 7.56
N ILE A 762 -9.76 -13.19 7.21
CA ILE A 762 -10.42 -14.21 6.37
C ILE A 762 -11.19 -13.45 5.27
N ALA A 763 -10.89 -13.74 4.00
CA ALA A 763 -11.61 -13.16 2.87
C ALA A 763 -13.11 -13.49 2.97
N ASN A 764 -13.96 -12.47 2.78
CA ASN A 764 -15.43 -12.56 2.94
C ASN A 764 -15.91 -13.13 4.30
N GLY A 765 -15.07 -13.07 5.35
CA GLY A 765 -15.40 -13.56 6.69
C GLY A 765 -15.09 -12.55 7.80
N PHE A 766 -15.40 -12.95 9.04
CA PHE A 766 -14.99 -12.21 10.24
C PHE A 766 -13.54 -12.56 10.62
N TYR A 767 -12.84 -11.62 11.25
CA TYR A 767 -11.54 -11.91 11.86
C TYR A 767 -11.71 -12.96 12.98
N PRO A 768 -10.98 -14.11 12.98
CA PRO A 768 -11.24 -15.26 13.87
C PRO A 768 -11.14 -15.07 15.41
N ASP A 769 -11.04 -13.84 15.93
CA ASP A 769 -10.86 -13.54 17.35
C ASP A 769 -11.56 -12.22 17.74
N LYS A 770 -12.44 -12.27 18.75
CA LYS A 770 -13.19 -11.10 19.25
C LYS A 770 -12.33 -10.12 20.07
N LYS A 771 -11.11 -10.51 20.49
CA LYS A 771 -10.19 -9.59 21.16
C LYS A 771 -9.64 -8.55 20.16
N PRO A 772 -9.20 -7.37 20.65
CA PRO A 772 -8.41 -6.43 19.84
C PRO A 772 -7.15 -7.09 19.27
N MET A 773 -6.77 -6.71 18.06
CA MET A 773 -5.61 -7.28 17.40
C MET A 773 -4.33 -6.83 18.12
N GLY A 774 -3.50 -7.80 18.51
CA GLY A 774 -2.35 -7.60 19.41
C GLY A 774 -2.62 -7.85 20.90
N PHE A 775 -3.85 -8.18 21.31
CA PHE A 775 -4.21 -8.49 22.71
C PHE A 775 -3.32 -9.60 23.32
N PRO A 776 -2.72 -9.40 24.51
CA PRO A 776 -3.00 -8.32 25.47
C PRO A 776 -2.08 -7.08 25.36
N PHE A 777 -1.11 -7.09 24.44
CA PHE A 777 -0.05 -6.08 24.34
C PHE A 777 -0.40 -4.88 23.44
N ASP A 778 -1.60 -4.82 22.86
CA ASP A 778 -2.03 -3.69 22.06
C ASP A 778 -2.28 -2.42 22.90
N ARG A 779 -2.53 -2.56 24.22
CA ARG A 779 -2.74 -1.45 25.16
C ARG A 779 -1.60 -1.27 26.17
N PRO A 780 -1.44 -0.07 26.77
CA PRO A 780 -0.54 0.13 27.91
C PRO A 780 -0.78 -0.88 29.04
N ILE A 781 0.30 -1.31 29.67
CA ILE A 781 0.26 -2.23 30.82
C ILE A 781 0.07 -1.42 32.11
N LYS A 782 -0.55 -2.02 33.12
CA LYS A 782 -0.88 -1.40 34.42
C LYS A 782 0.37 -1.19 35.31
N GLY A 783 1.19 -0.22 34.93
CA GLY A 783 2.29 0.36 35.71
C GLY A 783 2.20 1.89 35.68
N VAL A 784 2.93 2.58 36.57
CA VAL A 784 2.66 3.99 36.95
C VAL A 784 2.42 4.93 35.74
N GLY A 785 1.15 5.30 35.60
CA GLY A 785 0.64 6.34 34.71
C GLY A 785 -0.70 6.80 35.27
N CYS A 786 -0.70 7.45 36.43
CA CYS A 786 -1.92 8.08 36.98
C CYS A 786 -2.41 9.11 35.95
N GLY A 787 -3.67 9.00 35.53
CA GLY A 787 -4.19 9.78 34.42
C GLY A 787 -4.02 11.29 34.63
N GLY A 788 -3.21 11.92 33.78
CA GLY A 788 -3.03 13.38 33.70
C GLY A 788 -4.25 14.10 33.11
N GLY A 789 -5.46 13.73 33.54
CA GLY A 789 -6.66 14.47 33.23
C GLY A 789 -6.60 15.82 33.94
N PHE A 790 -7.01 16.89 33.25
CA PHE A 790 -6.85 18.28 33.72
C PHE A 790 -7.70 18.65 34.95
N LEU A 791 -8.47 17.70 35.49
CA LEU A 791 -9.38 17.89 36.63
C LEU A 791 -9.40 16.65 37.55
N GLY A 792 -8.89 16.81 38.78
CA GLY A 792 -9.19 15.94 39.93
C GLY A 792 -8.39 14.63 40.07
N GLY A 793 -7.36 14.65 40.91
CA GLY A 793 -6.59 13.44 41.24
C GLY A 793 -7.23 12.52 42.29
N LYS A 794 -6.83 11.24 42.29
CA LYS A 794 -7.01 10.28 43.40
C LYS A 794 -5.86 9.25 43.43
N PHE A 795 -5.62 8.66 44.60
CA PHE A 795 -4.41 7.89 44.91
C PHE A 795 -4.28 6.57 44.10
N CYS A 796 -3.13 6.37 43.47
CA CYS A 796 -2.77 5.15 42.74
C CYS A 796 -2.09 4.09 43.65
N SER A 797 -2.83 3.48 44.58
CA SER A 797 -2.28 2.52 45.56
C SER A 797 -2.18 1.07 45.02
N GLY A 798 -1.53 0.88 43.87
CA GLY A 798 -1.31 -0.44 43.25
C GLY A 798 0.16 -0.88 43.23
N LYS A 799 0.43 -2.19 43.35
CA LYS A 799 1.78 -2.73 43.13
C LYS A 799 2.21 -2.42 41.68
N LYS A 800 3.34 -1.72 41.51
CA LYS A 800 3.88 -1.37 40.20
C LYS A 800 4.33 -2.63 39.47
N VAL A 801 3.73 -2.92 38.31
CA VAL A 801 4.26 -3.91 37.37
C VAL A 801 5.38 -3.27 36.55
N VAL A 802 6.60 -3.81 36.68
CA VAL A 802 7.79 -3.36 35.95
C VAL A 802 8.27 -4.43 34.98
N TRP A 803 8.29 -5.70 35.42
CA TRP A 803 8.87 -6.82 34.68
C TRP A 803 7.80 -7.77 34.10
N LEU A 804 8.18 -8.55 33.09
CA LEU A 804 7.27 -9.51 32.45
C LEU A 804 6.78 -10.57 33.45
N GLU A 805 7.66 -11.05 34.32
CA GLU A 805 7.34 -12.05 35.34
C GLU A 805 6.28 -11.53 36.33
N GLU A 806 6.29 -10.23 36.63
CA GLU A 806 5.26 -9.59 37.45
C GLU A 806 3.93 -9.49 36.71
N TYR A 807 3.95 -9.20 35.40
CA TYR A 807 2.76 -9.16 34.57
C TYR A 807 2.13 -10.55 34.41
N VAL A 808 2.95 -11.58 34.14
CA VAL A 808 2.55 -12.99 34.10
C VAL A 808 1.96 -13.44 35.45
N SER A 809 2.62 -13.11 36.57
CA SER A 809 2.11 -13.43 37.92
C SER A 809 0.74 -12.80 38.24
N SER A 810 0.26 -11.84 37.44
CA SER A 810 -1.08 -11.29 37.58
C SER A 810 -2.20 -12.21 37.08
N SER A 811 -1.92 -13.27 36.32
CA SER A 811 -2.92 -14.24 35.86
C SER A 811 -2.38 -15.68 35.85
N GLU A 812 -3.06 -16.58 36.56
CA GLU A 812 -2.81 -18.03 36.45
C GLU A 812 -2.92 -18.58 35.03
N SER A 813 -3.61 -17.89 34.11
CA SER A 813 -3.74 -18.31 32.72
C SER A 813 -2.64 -17.74 31.79
N MET A 814 -1.57 -17.17 32.36
CA MET A 814 -0.36 -16.72 31.66
C MET A 814 0.87 -17.51 32.11
N GLU A 815 1.87 -17.59 31.25
CA GLU A 815 3.22 -18.09 31.57
C GLU A 815 4.24 -17.43 30.62
N SER A 816 5.51 -17.32 31.05
CA SER A 816 6.61 -16.89 30.19
C SER A 816 7.85 -17.74 30.42
N VAL A 817 8.40 -18.29 29.34
CA VAL A 817 9.65 -19.06 29.39
C VAL A 817 10.71 -18.40 28.52
N GLU A 818 11.96 -18.37 29.01
CA GLU A 818 13.09 -17.89 28.23
C GLU A 818 13.42 -18.90 27.12
N VAL A 819 13.65 -18.43 25.91
CA VAL A 819 14.10 -19.23 24.77
C VAL A 819 15.30 -18.59 24.10
N VAL A 820 16.27 -19.42 23.70
CA VAL A 820 17.51 -18.97 23.05
C VAL A 820 17.44 -19.28 21.56
N VAL A 821 17.62 -18.26 20.71
CA VAL A 821 17.65 -18.42 19.25
C VAL A 821 19.08 -18.39 18.72
N LEU A 822 19.54 -19.55 18.23
CA LEU A 822 20.89 -19.79 17.70
C LEU A 822 20.91 -19.74 16.17
N HIS A 823 21.77 -18.89 15.61
CA HIS A 823 21.99 -18.79 14.16
C HIS A 823 23.18 -19.65 13.68
N LYS A 824 22.90 -20.80 13.06
CA LYS A 824 23.89 -21.68 12.40
C LYS A 824 24.24 -21.13 10.99
N LYS A 825 25.47 -21.39 10.50
CA LYS A 825 25.90 -20.98 9.13
C LYS A 825 25.07 -21.64 8.01
N SER A 826 24.57 -22.85 8.25
CA SER A 826 23.78 -23.64 7.32
C SER A 826 23.00 -24.70 8.10
N LYS A 827 21.99 -25.28 7.44
CA LYS A 827 21.34 -26.51 7.87
C LYS A 827 22.39 -27.64 7.85
N LYS A 828 22.84 -28.09 9.02
CA LYS A 828 23.57 -29.37 9.08
C LYS A 828 22.59 -30.49 8.73
N LYS A 829 23.08 -31.49 8.01
CA LYS A 829 22.58 -32.86 8.14
C LYS A 829 23.20 -33.39 9.44
N ASP A 830 22.54 -33.07 10.56
CA ASP A 830 22.75 -33.73 11.85
C ASP A 830 21.96 -35.06 11.81
#